data_AF-A0A931KSF7-F1
#
_entry.id   AF-A0A931KSF7-F1
#
_cell.length_a   1.000
_cell.length_b   1.000
_cell.length_c   1.000
_cell.angle_alpha   90.00
_cell.angle_beta   90.00
_cell.angle_gamma   90.00
#
_symmetry.space_group_name_H-M   'P 1'
#
loop_
_entity.id
_entity.type
_entity.pdbx_description
1 polymer ?
#
loop_
_entity_poly.entity_id
_entity_poly.type
_entity_poly.pdbx_seq_one_letter_code
_entity_poly.pdbx_strand_id
1 'polypeptide(L)'
;MQSTSQKKLSAALHEFPGIKEGLDATKIRELRGDALKLSYSDDKAELLKDISIESVKKAWFTLAHLVLSPGAKVYDMGCDNGEMTFAMAVMRPDCDFTGLEKNKKSFQEAQARFTLPNLKFEEGNVLAPEVAAGSLDAVINSFLLHDIYSTFGYNELHVRQSLEAHFRCLKTDGLLFIRDYLMPNPGEYVLMQFLEQESKGQAIAELCETDLLELYAETARAKNDPVCRGFFLEQLPPRVPKTQLYRLPHKWAYEFILRKDGRDNWEEQLEEEYTFFTDRDYKRELRALAARVLYTAPHRDEAYISKYFEQSFRLYNEDGTSLGMPPTSYIILAQKTEKAESLLLQERRATKGQTPALDVRAMRDDTTGKIHDIATRNKSFTDVLPYRVSADGRLTVFIREGVPRPLANTIPRGSHNIDGRRWSGHMTEPLSFETEIFESIRTGGAQVLEDFFRKLAMRVAPGAIAEEGPAFYPDPSVIDERIDTSYVRLETDSTHAAQFTVQLEEGDETVTAKIREVGAQDLLDAIAAGLIPNSNLEVQLLALFEKLNIESITWGECPLQLEEIEAEATLTSKQVMEAASQEDKRFKNARGVAGDIKVIESIFVDAGQDEQGGTADYATKNISFILPESNITNIVAVLPLVKSHNDEVMAEIVQSFQPVPQRYRGNGMTLSVPSFPIPREIQTPDQLKKFVAAKFEVDPKYVARMGESYFTHIQMTPQRIYPYVINATRMAFKGQRHGTTSLTNTKDLWKLCYWDNHDSFIKVVSRAYKQFCNNSDLSVKWSLKQSISAPYKKTIANDSAFISDRRPK
;
A
#
# COMPACT_ATOMS: atom_id res chain seq x y z
N MET A 1 -23.41 -19.37 -23.33
CA MET A 1 -23.50 -20.20 -22.12
C MET A 1 -22.47 -19.84 -21.04
N GLN A 2 -21.25 -19.36 -21.38
CA GLN A 2 -20.26 -18.90 -20.38
C GLN A 2 -20.53 -17.49 -19.81
N SER A 3 -21.25 -16.60 -20.51
CA SER A 3 -21.56 -15.24 -20.01
C SER A 3 -22.58 -15.22 -18.86
N THR A 4 -23.38 -16.28 -18.73
CA THR A 4 -24.33 -16.45 -17.63
C THR A 4 -23.63 -16.84 -16.32
N SER A 5 -22.47 -17.51 -16.39
CA SER A 5 -21.65 -17.82 -15.22
C SER A 5 -20.88 -16.61 -14.71
N GLN A 6 -20.41 -15.72 -15.60
CA GLN A 6 -19.71 -14.47 -15.19
C GLN A 6 -20.63 -13.45 -14.52
N LYS A 7 -21.86 -13.25 -15.02
CA LYS A 7 -22.87 -12.45 -14.31
C LYS A 7 -23.27 -13.06 -12.97
N LYS A 8 -23.31 -14.39 -12.87
CA LYS A 8 -23.54 -15.09 -11.60
C LYS A 8 -22.34 -15.04 -10.66
N LEU A 9 -21.12 -14.94 -11.17
CA LEU A 9 -19.89 -14.81 -10.38
C LEU A 9 -19.75 -13.39 -9.81
N SER A 10 -20.04 -12.36 -10.61
CA SER A 10 -20.16 -10.97 -10.14
C SER A 10 -21.29 -10.80 -9.12
N ALA A 11 -22.45 -11.43 -9.34
CA ALA A 11 -23.53 -11.47 -8.34
C ALA A 11 -23.14 -12.30 -7.09
N ALA A 12 -22.41 -13.40 -7.23
CA ALA A 12 -21.95 -14.21 -6.08
C ALA A 12 -20.84 -13.52 -5.27
N LEU A 13 -20.04 -12.64 -5.89
CA LEU A 13 -18.97 -11.86 -5.25
C LEU A 13 -19.50 -10.55 -4.62
N HIS A 14 -20.65 -10.02 -5.07
CA HIS A 14 -21.19 -8.75 -4.59
C HIS A 14 -22.60 -8.76 -3.96
N GLU A 15 -23.36 -9.86 -3.91
CA GLU A 15 -24.79 -9.77 -3.55
C GLU A 15 -25.32 -10.78 -2.49
N PHE A 16 -25.82 -10.18 -1.40
CA PHE A 16 -27.03 -10.48 -0.61
C PHE A 16 -27.11 -11.71 0.34
N PRO A 17 -27.39 -11.50 1.65
CA PRO A 17 -27.99 -12.51 2.54
C PRO A 17 -29.41 -12.94 2.12
N GLY A 18 -29.98 -12.31 1.09
CA GLY A 18 -31.32 -12.59 0.56
C GLY A 18 -31.41 -13.80 -0.36
N ILE A 19 -30.29 -14.34 -0.87
CA ILE A 19 -30.29 -15.65 -1.56
C ILE A 19 -30.01 -16.75 -0.54
N LYS A 20 -30.83 -16.82 0.51
CA LYS A 20 -31.06 -18.08 1.23
C LYS A 20 -32.06 -18.97 0.48
N GLU A 21 -32.75 -18.44 -0.53
CA GLU A 21 -33.67 -19.20 -1.36
C GLU A 21 -33.04 -19.50 -2.73
N GLY A 22 -32.43 -20.69 -2.88
CA GLY A 22 -32.27 -21.35 -4.18
C GLY A 22 -30.85 -21.75 -4.64
N LEU A 23 -29.78 -21.43 -3.90
CA LEU A 23 -28.43 -21.93 -4.19
C LEU A 23 -28.02 -22.96 -3.12
N ASP A 24 -27.79 -24.20 -3.54
CA ASP A 24 -27.27 -25.27 -2.66
C ASP A 24 -25.83 -24.96 -2.22
N ALA A 25 -25.48 -25.33 -0.98
CA ALA A 25 -24.18 -25.12 -0.35
C ALA A 25 -23.02 -25.68 -1.19
N THR A 26 -23.26 -26.78 -1.92
CA THR A 26 -22.31 -27.38 -2.86
C THR A 26 -21.89 -26.39 -3.96
N LYS A 27 -22.84 -25.61 -4.49
CA LYS A 27 -22.60 -24.67 -5.58
C LYS A 27 -21.87 -23.41 -5.11
N ILE A 28 -22.15 -22.97 -3.89
CA ILE A 28 -21.39 -21.87 -3.26
C ILE A 28 -19.94 -22.30 -3.05
N ARG A 29 -19.70 -23.54 -2.62
CA ARG A 29 -18.37 -24.11 -2.44
C ARG A 29 -17.57 -24.18 -3.75
N GLU A 30 -18.20 -24.63 -4.83
CA GLU A 30 -17.57 -24.65 -6.17
C GLU A 30 -17.20 -23.25 -6.66
N LEU A 31 -18.13 -22.28 -6.56
CA LEU A 31 -17.87 -20.90 -6.98
C LEU A 31 -16.75 -20.24 -6.18
N ARG A 32 -16.64 -20.55 -4.87
CA ARG A 32 -15.52 -20.10 -4.02
C ARG A 32 -14.20 -20.72 -4.45
N GLY A 33 -14.18 -22.03 -4.69
CA GLY A 33 -12.99 -22.73 -5.20
C GLY A 33 -12.51 -22.13 -6.53
N ASP A 34 -13.43 -21.88 -7.46
CA ASP A 34 -13.12 -21.26 -8.74
C ASP A 34 -12.60 -19.82 -8.59
N ALA A 35 -13.18 -19.03 -7.68
CA ALA A 35 -12.69 -17.68 -7.37
C ALA A 35 -11.27 -17.71 -6.77
N LEU A 36 -10.98 -18.68 -5.88
CA LEU A 36 -9.68 -18.81 -5.25
C LEU A 36 -8.59 -19.30 -6.22
N LYS A 37 -8.94 -20.13 -7.20
CA LYS A 37 -8.02 -20.56 -8.28
C LYS A 37 -7.52 -19.41 -9.15
N LEU A 38 -8.17 -18.25 -9.09
CA LEU A 38 -7.73 -17.04 -9.79
C LEU A 38 -6.60 -16.31 -9.05
N SER A 39 -6.39 -16.65 -7.78
CA SER A 39 -5.39 -16.04 -6.90
C SER A 39 -4.41 -17.05 -6.30
N TYR A 40 -4.67 -18.35 -6.37
CA TYR A 40 -3.82 -19.39 -5.79
C TYR A 40 -3.69 -20.62 -6.69
N SER A 41 -2.65 -21.42 -6.43
CA SER A 41 -2.54 -22.75 -7.03
C SER A 41 -3.74 -23.63 -6.67
N ASP A 42 -4.04 -24.61 -7.52
CA ASP A 42 -5.17 -25.53 -7.33
C ASP A 42 -5.18 -26.15 -5.92
N ASP A 43 -4.01 -26.55 -5.41
CA ASP A 43 -3.88 -27.14 -4.06
C ASP A 43 -4.27 -26.17 -2.94
N LYS A 44 -3.83 -24.91 -3.03
CA LYS A 44 -4.18 -23.89 -2.02
C LYS A 44 -5.65 -23.49 -2.13
N ALA A 45 -6.17 -23.35 -3.34
CA ALA A 45 -7.58 -23.04 -3.56
C ALA A 45 -8.50 -24.15 -3.02
N GLU A 46 -8.10 -25.42 -3.18
CA GLU A 46 -8.82 -26.57 -2.64
C GLU A 46 -8.85 -26.57 -1.11
N LEU A 47 -7.74 -26.20 -0.45
CA LEU A 47 -7.68 -26.07 1.01
C LEU A 47 -8.54 -24.91 1.55
N LEU A 48 -8.68 -23.82 0.78
CA LEU A 48 -9.38 -22.60 1.20
C LEU A 48 -10.87 -22.55 0.81
N LYS A 49 -11.38 -23.47 -0.01
CA LYS A 49 -12.76 -23.39 -0.54
C LYS A 49 -13.87 -23.40 0.52
N ASP A 50 -13.59 -23.98 1.68
CA ASP A 50 -14.51 -24.09 2.82
C ASP A 50 -14.33 -22.96 3.85
N ILE A 51 -13.41 -22.04 3.58
CA ILE A 51 -13.16 -20.84 4.40
C ILE A 51 -13.96 -19.68 3.82
N SER A 52 -14.44 -18.78 4.68
CA SER A 52 -15.12 -17.58 4.20
C SER A 52 -14.13 -16.68 3.44
N ILE A 53 -14.57 -16.05 2.34
CA ILE A 53 -13.73 -15.12 1.57
C ILE A 53 -13.27 -13.95 2.47
N GLU A 54 -14.10 -13.52 3.41
CA GLU A 54 -13.75 -12.49 4.38
C GLU A 54 -12.57 -12.94 5.27
N SER A 55 -12.60 -14.16 5.79
CA SER A 55 -11.50 -14.75 6.58
C SER A 55 -10.21 -14.86 5.75
N VAL A 56 -10.31 -15.26 4.47
CA VAL A 56 -9.16 -15.32 3.54
C VAL A 56 -8.59 -13.92 3.28
N LYS A 57 -9.43 -12.92 3.00
CA LYS A 57 -9.00 -11.53 2.81
C LYS A 57 -8.36 -10.96 4.07
N LYS A 58 -8.93 -11.23 5.26
CA LYS A 58 -8.34 -10.85 6.56
C LYS A 58 -6.96 -11.47 6.74
N ALA A 59 -6.81 -12.77 6.45
CA ALA A 59 -5.53 -13.47 6.52
C ALA A 59 -4.47 -12.87 5.57
N TRP A 60 -4.83 -12.65 4.30
CA TRP A 60 -3.93 -11.98 3.33
C TRP A 60 -3.52 -10.59 3.81
N PHE A 61 -4.50 -9.78 4.24
CA PHE A 61 -4.25 -8.41 4.70
C PHE A 61 -3.33 -8.38 5.92
N THR A 62 -3.50 -9.29 6.88
CA THR A 62 -2.62 -9.42 8.05
C THR A 62 -1.20 -9.81 7.63
N LEU A 63 -1.05 -10.82 6.76
CA LEU A 63 0.27 -11.27 6.28
C LEU A 63 1.00 -10.19 5.47
N ALA A 64 0.27 -9.41 4.66
CA ALA A 64 0.80 -8.29 3.89
C ALA A 64 1.48 -7.24 4.79
N HIS A 65 1.08 -7.11 6.06
CA HIS A 65 1.70 -6.19 7.01
C HIS A 65 2.86 -6.81 7.80
N LEU A 66 3.03 -8.13 7.79
CA LEU A 66 4.07 -8.81 8.57
C LEU A 66 5.33 -9.09 7.77
N VAL A 67 5.21 -9.41 6.47
CA VAL A 67 6.35 -9.66 5.57
C VAL A 67 7.39 -10.60 6.21
N LEU A 68 6.98 -11.84 6.49
CA LEU A 68 7.76 -12.76 7.34
C LEU A 68 8.84 -13.51 6.56
N SER A 69 9.97 -13.78 7.21
CA SER A 69 11.00 -14.70 6.71
C SER A 69 10.56 -16.16 6.84
N PRO A 70 11.07 -17.06 5.98
CA PRO A 70 10.83 -18.50 6.12
C PRO A 70 11.25 -19.02 7.50
N GLY A 71 10.43 -19.92 8.07
CA GLY A 71 10.61 -20.48 9.42
C GLY A 71 10.12 -19.58 10.55
N ALA A 72 9.49 -18.44 10.25
CA ALA A 72 8.93 -17.55 11.26
C ALA A 72 7.85 -18.24 12.10
N LYS A 73 7.85 -17.97 13.40
CA LYS A 73 6.84 -18.42 14.37
C LYS A 73 5.87 -17.28 14.69
N VAL A 74 4.59 -17.52 14.42
CA VAL A 74 3.53 -16.51 14.49
C VAL A 74 2.46 -16.96 15.46
N TYR A 75 2.07 -16.08 16.39
CA TYR A 75 0.93 -16.30 17.27
C TYR A 75 -0.23 -15.39 16.90
N ASP A 76 -1.40 -15.99 16.74
CA ASP A 76 -2.69 -15.33 16.55
C ASP A 76 -3.45 -15.34 17.89
N MET A 77 -3.48 -14.19 18.57
CA MET A 77 -4.04 -14.08 19.91
C MET A 77 -5.55 -13.86 19.83
N GLY A 78 -6.33 -14.73 20.46
CA GLY A 78 -7.79 -14.72 20.35
C GLY A 78 -8.23 -15.16 18.95
N CYS A 79 -7.81 -16.36 18.53
CA CYS A 79 -8.04 -16.82 17.16
C CYS A 79 -9.51 -17.22 16.85
N ASP A 80 -10.41 -17.17 17.84
CA ASP A 80 -11.82 -17.52 17.73
C ASP A 80 -12.00 -18.92 17.11
N ASN A 81 -12.68 -19.03 15.95
CA ASN A 81 -12.94 -20.30 15.29
C ASN A 81 -11.75 -20.85 14.48
N GLY A 82 -10.62 -20.12 14.45
CA GLY A 82 -9.37 -20.53 13.81
C GLY A 82 -9.32 -20.39 12.28
N GLU A 83 -10.37 -19.87 11.62
CA GLU A 83 -10.40 -19.74 10.15
C GLU A 83 -9.27 -18.84 9.62
N MET A 84 -9.03 -17.70 10.25
CA MET A 84 -7.99 -16.77 9.83
C MET A 84 -6.60 -17.40 10.00
N THR A 85 -6.34 -18.02 11.16
CA THR A 85 -5.07 -18.71 11.44
C THR A 85 -4.81 -19.84 10.45
N PHE A 86 -5.83 -20.65 10.15
CA PHE A 86 -5.73 -21.70 9.14
C PHE A 86 -5.45 -21.11 7.75
N ALA A 87 -6.16 -20.06 7.34
CA ALA A 87 -5.94 -19.43 6.04
C ALA A 87 -4.51 -18.87 5.91
N MET A 88 -3.97 -18.24 6.96
CA MET A 88 -2.58 -17.80 6.99
C MET A 88 -1.59 -18.97 6.84
N ALA A 89 -1.83 -20.08 7.54
CA ALA A 89 -1.00 -21.29 7.43
C ALA A 89 -1.02 -21.92 6.03
N VAL A 90 -2.15 -21.89 5.32
CA VAL A 90 -2.23 -22.32 3.91
C VAL A 90 -1.46 -21.38 2.99
N MET A 91 -1.55 -20.06 3.22
CA MET A 91 -0.87 -19.06 2.39
C MET A 91 0.66 -19.15 2.54
N ARG A 92 1.14 -19.40 3.77
CA ARG A 92 2.55 -19.43 4.17
C ARG A 92 2.93 -20.80 4.79
N PRO A 93 3.05 -21.87 3.97
CA PRO A 93 3.43 -23.19 4.45
C PRO A 93 4.86 -23.26 5.01
N ASP A 94 5.65 -22.22 4.77
CA ASP A 94 7.02 -22.06 5.26
C ASP A 94 7.12 -21.38 6.63
N CYS A 95 6.00 -20.96 7.23
CA CYS A 95 5.93 -20.36 8.56
C CYS A 95 5.08 -21.23 9.49
N ASP A 96 5.37 -21.19 10.79
CA ASP A 96 4.62 -21.90 11.83
C ASP A 96 3.59 -20.95 12.46
N PHE A 97 2.33 -21.36 12.49
CA PHE A 97 1.22 -20.59 13.08
C PHE A 97 0.64 -21.31 14.29
N THR A 98 0.44 -20.56 15.38
CA THR A 98 -0.31 -20.99 16.55
C THR A 98 -1.47 -20.04 16.81
N GLY A 99 -2.70 -20.56 16.83
CA GLY A 99 -3.88 -19.82 17.32
C GLY A 99 -4.08 -20.06 18.81
N LEU A 100 -4.10 -18.99 19.60
CA LEU A 100 -4.36 -19.06 21.04
C LEU A 100 -5.80 -18.64 21.33
N GLU A 101 -6.58 -19.51 21.98
CA GLU A 101 -7.98 -19.23 22.31
C GLU A 101 -8.28 -19.61 23.76
N LYS A 102 -8.98 -18.72 24.49
CA LYS A 102 -9.38 -18.96 25.88
C LYS A 102 -10.67 -19.78 25.96
N ASN A 103 -11.57 -19.62 25.00
CA ASN A 103 -12.82 -20.36 24.92
C ASN A 103 -12.55 -21.80 24.49
N LYS A 104 -12.64 -22.71 25.46
CA LYS A 104 -12.43 -24.15 25.23
C LYS A 104 -13.28 -24.73 24.09
N LYS A 105 -14.51 -24.25 23.89
CA LYS A 105 -15.37 -24.73 22.82
C LYS A 105 -14.84 -24.30 21.45
N SER A 106 -14.55 -23.00 21.27
CA SER A 106 -13.99 -22.47 20.02
C SER A 106 -12.64 -23.11 19.68
N PHE A 107 -11.76 -23.27 20.69
CA PHE A 107 -10.49 -23.99 20.56
C PHE A 107 -10.69 -25.44 20.06
N GLN A 108 -11.60 -26.21 20.68
CA GLN A 108 -11.86 -27.60 20.30
C GLN A 108 -12.45 -27.70 18.88
N GLU A 109 -13.31 -26.76 18.50
CA GLU A 109 -13.88 -26.68 17.16
C GLU A 109 -12.79 -26.39 16.11
N ALA A 110 -11.91 -25.41 16.37
CA ALA A 110 -10.79 -25.08 15.49
C ALA A 110 -9.84 -26.28 15.31
N GLN A 111 -9.45 -26.94 16.41
CA GLN A 111 -8.57 -28.11 16.39
C GLN A 111 -9.18 -29.31 15.64
N ALA A 112 -10.49 -29.52 15.75
CA ALA A 112 -11.18 -30.60 15.05
C ALA A 112 -11.37 -30.32 13.55
N ARG A 113 -11.57 -29.05 13.18
CA ARG A 113 -11.86 -28.63 11.81
C ARG A 113 -10.62 -28.45 10.96
N PHE A 114 -9.51 -28.01 11.55
CA PHE A 114 -8.32 -27.57 10.82
C PHE A 114 -7.06 -28.33 11.23
N THR A 115 -6.35 -28.86 10.24
CA THR A 115 -5.08 -29.58 10.47
C THR A 115 -4.13 -29.35 9.31
N LEU A 116 -2.94 -28.82 9.61
CA LEU A 116 -1.81 -28.67 8.68
C LEU A 116 -0.50 -28.91 9.43
N PRO A 117 0.60 -29.29 8.74
CA PRO A 117 1.90 -29.54 9.39
C PRO A 117 2.46 -28.32 10.14
N ASN A 118 2.13 -27.11 9.69
CA ASN A 118 2.62 -25.84 10.20
C ASN A 118 1.57 -25.06 11.02
N LEU A 119 0.49 -25.72 11.46
CA LEU A 119 -0.61 -25.10 12.21
C LEU A 119 -0.86 -25.80 13.54
N LYS A 120 -1.01 -25.02 14.61
CA LYS A 120 -1.41 -25.48 15.94
C LYS A 120 -2.47 -24.57 16.54
N PHE A 121 -3.29 -25.14 17.41
CA PHE A 121 -4.20 -24.39 18.27
C PHE A 121 -3.91 -24.75 19.72
N GLU A 122 -3.97 -23.77 20.60
CA GLU A 122 -3.68 -23.90 22.03
C GLU A 122 -4.78 -23.23 22.86
N GLU A 123 -5.22 -23.89 23.94
CA GLU A 123 -6.08 -23.28 24.95
C GLU A 123 -5.21 -22.44 25.89
N GLY A 124 -5.50 -21.15 26.05
CA GLY A 124 -4.71 -20.31 26.94
C GLY A 124 -5.23 -18.89 27.17
N ASN A 125 -4.62 -18.21 28.16
CA ASN A 125 -5.01 -16.85 28.54
C ASN A 125 -4.19 -15.81 27.76
N VAL A 126 -4.85 -15.07 26.88
CA VAL A 126 -4.24 -13.96 26.12
C VAL A 126 -3.66 -12.86 27.02
N LEU A 127 -4.14 -12.63 28.24
CA LEU A 127 -3.54 -11.60 29.12
C LEU A 127 -2.13 -11.97 29.60
N ALA A 128 -1.84 -13.27 29.67
CA ALA A 128 -0.60 -13.81 30.21
C ALA A 128 -0.27 -15.12 29.49
N PRO A 129 0.08 -15.06 28.19
CA PRO A 129 0.35 -16.27 27.42
C PRO A 129 1.57 -16.99 27.98
N GLU A 130 1.48 -18.31 28.09
CA GLU A 130 2.56 -19.20 28.57
C GLU A 130 3.63 -19.43 27.49
N VAL A 131 4.07 -18.33 26.86
CA VAL A 131 5.06 -18.33 25.78
C VAL A 131 6.39 -17.80 26.31
N ALA A 132 7.48 -18.45 25.93
CA ALA A 132 8.82 -18.05 26.30
C ALA A 132 9.14 -16.63 25.75
N ALA A 133 9.83 -15.82 26.55
CA ALA A 133 10.27 -14.49 26.12
C ALA A 133 11.25 -14.61 24.94
N GLY A 134 11.15 -13.71 23.96
CA GLY A 134 12.07 -13.70 22.82
C GLY A 134 11.99 -14.92 21.91
N SER A 135 10.83 -15.58 21.81
CA SER A 135 10.67 -16.83 21.06
C SER A 135 9.89 -16.69 19.75
N LEU A 136 9.10 -15.63 19.59
CA LEU A 136 8.22 -15.41 18.44
C LEU A 136 8.77 -14.37 17.47
N ASP A 137 8.49 -14.56 16.18
CA ASP A 137 8.80 -13.61 15.11
C ASP A 137 7.66 -12.61 14.90
N ALA A 138 6.42 -13.04 15.14
CA ALA A 138 5.26 -12.15 15.11
C ALA A 138 4.16 -12.54 16.11
N VAL A 139 3.45 -11.52 16.59
CA VAL A 139 2.20 -11.64 17.36
C VAL A 139 1.13 -10.79 16.68
N ILE A 140 -0.06 -11.37 16.53
CA ILE A 140 -1.22 -10.76 15.89
C ILE A 140 -2.28 -10.51 16.96
N ASN A 141 -2.69 -9.25 17.08
CA ASN A 141 -3.85 -8.80 17.85
C ASN A 141 -4.85 -8.21 16.86
N SER A 142 -5.74 -9.04 16.31
CA SER A 142 -6.76 -8.61 15.36
C SER A 142 -8.13 -8.62 16.03
N PHE A 143 -8.70 -7.44 16.28
CA PHE A 143 -9.99 -7.23 16.95
C PHE A 143 -10.04 -7.88 18.33
N LEU A 144 -8.95 -7.77 19.11
CA LEU A 144 -8.80 -8.42 20.42
C LEU A 144 -8.77 -7.42 21.59
N LEU A 145 -8.16 -6.24 21.40
CA LEU A 145 -7.84 -5.38 22.53
C LEU A 145 -9.09 -4.71 23.11
N HIS A 146 -10.08 -4.41 22.27
CA HIS A 146 -11.38 -3.92 22.75
C HIS A 146 -12.16 -4.97 23.52
N ASP A 147 -12.02 -6.26 23.18
CA ASP A 147 -12.61 -7.36 23.96
C ASP A 147 -11.99 -7.47 25.34
N ILE A 148 -10.66 -7.34 25.42
CA ILE A 148 -9.93 -7.28 26.68
C ILE A 148 -10.41 -6.06 27.49
N TYR A 149 -10.49 -4.89 26.86
CA TYR A 149 -10.98 -3.68 27.52
C TYR A 149 -12.40 -3.89 28.10
N SER A 150 -13.32 -4.40 27.28
CA SER A 150 -14.75 -4.55 27.60
C SER A 150 -15.02 -5.67 28.61
N THR A 151 -14.26 -6.77 28.55
CA THR A 151 -14.41 -7.91 29.46
C THR A 151 -13.96 -7.54 30.88
N PHE A 152 -12.92 -6.73 31.01
CA PHE A 152 -12.34 -6.38 32.29
C PHE A 152 -12.83 -5.01 32.81
N GLY A 153 -14.11 -4.71 32.61
CA GLY A 153 -14.78 -3.55 33.19
C GLY A 153 -14.31 -2.21 32.63
N TYR A 154 -14.05 -2.15 31.32
CA TYR A 154 -13.64 -0.92 30.61
C TYR A 154 -12.31 -0.36 31.16
N ASN A 155 -11.35 -1.24 31.44
CA ASN A 155 -10.10 -0.89 32.12
C ASN A 155 -8.88 -1.05 31.21
N GLU A 156 -8.28 0.10 30.86
CA GLU A 156 -7.07 0.19 30.02
C GLU A 156 -5.84 -0.54 30.62
N LEU A 157 -5.81 -0.77 31.94
CA LEU A 157 -4.72 -1.48 32.60
C LEU A 157 -4.52 -2.89 32.03
N HIS A 158 -5.60 -3.61 31.77
CA HIS A 158 -5.52 -4.98 31.24
C HIS A 158 -5.07 -5.00 29.79
N VAL A 159 -5.43 -3.98 29.00
CA VAL A 159 -4.91 -3.82 27.64
C VAL A 159 -3.40 -3.57 27.69
N ARG A 160 -2.93 -2.67 28.56
CA ARG A 160 -1.50 -2.39 28.76
C ARG A 160 -0.72 -3.64 29.15
N GLN A 161 -1.22 -4.40 30.14
CA GLN A 161 -0.60 -5.64 30.59
C GLN A 161 -0.51 -6.68 29.47
N SER A 162 -1.55 -6.79 28.63
CA SER A 162 -1.56 -7.71 27.50
C SER A 162 -0.55 -7.30 26.43
N LEU A 163 -0.48 -6.00 26.10
CA LEU A 163 0.52 -5.47 25.17
C LEU A 163 1.94 -5.76 25.66
N GLU A 164 2.22 -5.53 26.96
CA GLU A 164 3.51 -5.84 27.58
C GLU A 164 3.83 -7.34 27.48
N ALA A 165 2.87 -8.20 27.83
CA ALA A 165 3.03 -9.65 27.78
C ALA A 165 3.28 -10.17 26.36
N HIS A 166 2.53 -9.69 25.37
CA HIS A 166 2.67 -10.06 23.96
C HIS A 166 4.01 -9.58 23.40
N PHE A 167 4.40 -8.34 23.70
CA PHE A 167 5.65 -7.75 23.24
C PHE A 167 6.89 -8.43 23.86
N ARG A 168 6.77 -8.93 25.11
CA ARG A 168 7.81 -9.75 25.76
C ARG A 168 8.10 -11.04 24.97
N CYS A 169 7.09 -11.67 24.37
CA CYS A 169 7.24 -12.92 23.62
C CYS A 169 8.03 -12.75 22.31
N LEU A 170 8.06 -11.55 21.74
CA LEU A 170 8.78 -11.26 20.49
C LEU A 170 10.30 -11.31 20.67
N LYS A 171 10.99 -11.86 19.67
CA LYS A 171 12.43 -11.66 19.44
C LYS A 171 12.74 -10.19 19.18
N THR A 172 14.02 -9.81 19.27
CA THR A 172 14.49 -8.57 18.62
C THR A 172 14.11 -8.62 17.13
N ASP A 173 13.68 -7.48 16.59
CA ASP A 173 13.08 -7.29 15.27
C ASP A 173 11.72 -7.95 15.04
N GLY A 174 11.19 -8.69 16.03
CA GLY A 174 9.87 -9.30 15.95
C GLY A 174 8.75 -8.26 15.88
N LEU A 175 7.63 -8.64 15.26
CA LEU A 175 6.55 -7.74 14.92
C LEU A 175 5.30 -7.98 15.77
N LEU A 176 4.74 -6.90 16.31
CA LEU A 176 3.39 -6.87 16.88
C LEU A 176 2.46 -6.18 15.88
N PHE A 177 1.54 -6.95 15.30
CA PHE A 177 0.49 -6.42 14.46
C PHE A 177 -0.78 -6.21 15.28
N ILE A 178 -1.30 -4.98 15.25
CA ILE A 178 -2.57 -4.63 15.90
C ILE A 178 -3.53 -4.13 14.81
N ARG A 179 -4.68 -4.77 14.72
CA ARG A 179 -5.83 -4.28 13.96
C ARG A 179 -6.99 -4.14 14.94
N ASP A 180 -7.40 -2.93 15.24
CA ASP A 180 -8.48 -2.67 16.20
C ASP A 180 -9.19 -1.36 15.89
N TYR A 181 -10.11 -0.90 16.73
CA TYR A 181 -10.80 0.38 16.53
C TYR A 181 -10.05 1.56 17.16
N LEU A 182 -10.01 2.69 16.47
CA LEU A 182 -9.38 3.91 16.97
C LEU A 182 -10.42 4.83 17.60
N MET A 183 -10.18 5.28 18.82
CA MET A 183 -10.98 6.34 19.43
C MET A 183 -10.76 7.66 18.68
N PRO A 184 -11.84 8.29 18.17
CA PRO A 184 -11.76 9.67 17.69
C PRO A 184 -11.28 10.61 18.80
N ASN A 185 -10.89 11.83 18.44
CA ASN A 185 -10.42 12.80 19.43
C ASN A 185 -11.45 12.98 20.56
N PRO A 186 -11.04 12.79 21.83
CA PRO A 186 -11.94 12.92 22.97
C PRO A 186 -12.53 14.34 23.07
N GLY A 187 -13.79 14.41 23.50
CA GLY A 187 -14.49 15.68 23.73
C GLY A 187 -15.02 16.37 22.47
N GLU A 188 -14.76 15.84 21.27
CA GLU A 188 -15.37 16.34 20.04
C GLU A 188 -16.81 15.84 19.89
N TYR A 189 -17.69 16.73 19.44
CA TYR A 189 -19.04 16.41 19.02
C TYR A 189 -19.13 16.41 17.49
N VAL A 190 -20.03 15.59 16.97
CA VAL A 190 -20.34 15.51 15.54
C VAL A 190 -21.83 15.65 15.32
N LEU A 191 -22.18 15.98 14.09
CA LEU A 191 -23.56 15.98 13.62
C LEU A 191 -23.76 14.77 12.72
N MET A 192 -24.72 13.92 13.07
CA MET A 192 -25.10 12.74 12.31
C MET A 192 -26.49 12.94 11.72
N GLN A 193 -26.57 12.85 10.39
CA GLN A 193 -27.81 13.06 9.64
C GLN A 193 -28.29 11.74 9.03
N PHE A 194 -29.58 11.43 9.23
CA PHE A 194 -30.26 10.27 8.67
C PHE A 194 -31.42 10.68 7.77
N LEU A 195 -31.81 9.81 6.85
CA LEU A 195 -33.10 9.95 6.16
C LEU A 195 -34.23 9.69 7.16
N GLU A 196 -35.29 10.48 7.07
CA GLU A 196 -36.47 10.28 7.91
C GLU A 196 -37.18 8.99 7.53
N GLN A 197 -37.33 8.08 8.50
CA GLN A 197 -37.95 6.76 8.35
C GLN A 197 -38.66 6.38 9.65
N GLU A 198 -39.80 5.71 9.54
CA GLU A 198 -40.53 5.16 10.68
C GLU A 198 -40.09 3.71 10.93
N SER A 199 -39.99 3.33 12.21
CA SER A 199 -39.81 1.94 12.62
C SER A 199 -40.98 1.06 12.17
N LYS A 200 -40.67 -0.16 11.73
CA LYS A 200 -41.70 -1.14 11.30
C LYS A 200 -42.35 -1.87 12.47
N GLY A 201 -41.76 -1.77 13.65
CA GLY A 201 -42.22 -2.36 14.90
C GLY A 201 -41.30 -1.99 16.05
N GLN A 202 -41.38 -2.72 17.16
CA GLN A 202 -40.66 -2.42 18.40
C GLN A 202 -39.46 -3.35 18.65
N ALA A 203 -39.35 -4.44 17.88
CA ALA A 203 -38.20 -5.32 17.98
C ALA A 203 -36.95 -4.64 17.38
N ILE A 204 -35.76 -4.92 17.91
CA ILE A 204 -34.49 -4.33 17.45
C ILE A 204 -34.29 -4.48 15.94
N ALA A 205 -34.65 -5.63 15.38
CA ALA A 205 -34.59 -5.91 13.95
C ALA A 205 -35.50 -5.00 13.09
N GLU A 206 -36.53 -4.40 13.69
CA GLU A 206 -37.57 -3.61 13.02
C GLU A 206 -37.44 -2.09 13.23
N LEU A 207 -36.54 -1.66 14.12
CA LEU A 207 -36.31 -0.24 14.39
C LEU A 207 -35.69 0.48 13.18
N CYS A 208 -36.06 1.74 12.94
CA CYS A 208 -35.28 2.58 12.03
C CYS A 208 -33.94 2.98 12.69
N GLU A 209 -33.01 3.53 11.91
CA GLU A 209 -31.67 3.89 12.41
C GLU A 209 -31.72 4.95 13.52
N THR A 210 -32.67 5.87 13.47
CA THR A 210 -32.82 6.95 14.46
C THR A 210 -33.35 6.42 15.79
N ASP A 211 -34.38 5.57 15.77
CA ASP A 211 -34.92 4.94 16.97
C ASP A 211 -33.90 3.99 17.61
N LEU A 212 -33.10 3.29 16.79
CA LEU A 212 -32.00 2.47 17.28
C LEU A 212 -30.89 3.32 17.91
N LEU A 213 -30.58 4.49 17.35
CA LEU A 213 -29.62 5.44 17.91
C LEU A 213 -30.10 6.00 19.26
N GLU A 214 -31.37 6.36 19.36
CA GLU A 214 -31.98 6.83 20.61
C GLU A 214 -31.92 5.74 21.70
N LEU A 215 -32.28 4.51 21.36
CA LEU A 215 -32.12 3.37 22.27
C LEU A 215 -30.66 3.18 22.68
N TYR A 216 -29.72 3.27 21.74
CA TYR A 216 -28.29 3.14 22.03
C TYR A 216 -27.79 4.24 22.97
N ALA A 217 -28.26 5.47 22.77
CA ALA A 217 -27.92 6.61 23.62
C ALA A 217 -28.38 6.44 25.07
N GLU A 218 -29.40 5.63 25.34
CA GLU A 218 -29.86 5.30 26.70
C GLU A 218 -29.17 4.06 27.28
N THR A 219 -28.75 3.12 26.43
CA THR A 219 -28.37 1.75 26.86
C THR A 219 -26.89 1.43 26.74
N ALA A 220 -26.08 2.27 26.09
CA ALA A 220 -24.63 2.06 25.96
C ALA A 220 -23.96 1.86 27.34
N ARG A 221 -22.88 1.06 27.35
CA ARG A 221 -22.18 0.60 28.57
C ARG A 221 -23.09 -0.22 29.48
N ALA A 222 -23.68 -1.28 28.94
CA ALA A 222 -24.66 -2.11 29.64
C ALA A 222 -24.13 -2.70 30.97
N LYS A 223 -22.81 -2.87 31.12
CA LYS A 223 -22.17 -3.36 32.36
C LYS A 223 -22.11 -2.34 33.49
N ASN A 224 -22.33 -1.04 33.20
CA ASN A 224 -22.39 -0.01 34.22
C ASN A 224 -23.73 -0.05 34.99
N ASP A 225 -23.73 0.60 36.15
CA ASP A 225 -24.95 0.92 36.89
C ASP A 225 -25.97 1.58 35.95
N PRO A 226 -27.26 1.17 35.95
CA PRO A 226 -28.30 1.74 35.10
C PRO A 226 -28.35 3.27 35.06
N VAL A 227 -28.04 3.95 36.16
CA VAL A 227 -28.05 5.43 36.23
C VAL A 227 -26.88 6.08 35.47
N CYS A 228 -25.82 5.31 35.22
CA CYS A 228 -24.59 5.75 34.56
C CYS A 228 -24.45 5.22 33.12
N ARG A 229 -25.51 4.62 32.57
CA ARG A 229 -25.56 4.14 31.18
C ARG A 229 -25.80 5.29 30.20
N GLY A 230 -25.52 5.01 28.94
CA GLY A 230 -25.83 5.91 27.84
C GLY A 230 -24.83 7.03 27.63
N PHE A 231 -25.21 7.97 26.77
CA PHE A 231 -24.42 9.15 26.41
C PHE A 231 -25.31 10.30 25.95
N PHE A 232 -24.71 11.50 25.83
CA PHE A 232 -25.43 12.67 25.36
C PHE A 232 -25.90 12.52 23.91
N LEU A 233 -27.19 12.69 23.68
CA LEU A 233 -27.80 12.77 22.36
C LEU A 233 -28.77 13.95 22.32
N GLU A 234 -28.66 14.78 21.29
CA GLU A 234 -29.53 15.94 21.08
C GLU A 234 -30.03 15.92 19.64
N GLN A 235 -31.35 15.88 19.44
CA GLN A 235 -31.94 16.07 18.13
C GLN A 235 -31.97 17.56 17.79
N LEU A 236 -31.45 17.93 16.62
CA LEU A 236 -31.40 19.28 16.10
C LEU A 236 -32.36 19.47 14.92
N PRO A 237 -32.75 20.71 14.60
CA PRO A 237 -33.48 21.00 13.38
C PRO A 237 -32.73 20.48 12.14
N PRO A 238 -33.42 19.82 11.20
CA PRO A 238 -32.77 19.23 10.05
C PRO A 238 -32.23 20.30 9.09
N ARG A 239 -31.04 20.04 8.53
CA ARG A 239 -30.42 20.92 7.51
C ARG A 239 -30.96 20.68 6.10
N VAL A 240 -31.58 19.52 5.88
CA VAL A 240 -32.10 19.07 4.58
C VAL A 240 -33.52 18.55 4.79
N PRO A 241 -34.50 18.83 3.91
CA PRO A 241 -35.84 18.27 4.02
C PRO A 241 -35.83 16.73 4.10
N LYS A 242 -36.77 16.15 4.84
CA LYS A 242 -36.92 14.68 5.03
C LYS A 242 -35.68 14.00 5.64
N THR A 243 -35.02 14.69 6.54
CA THR A 243 -33.90 14.15 7.31
C THR A 243 -34.10 14.44 8.78
N GLN A 244 -33.41 13.68 9.62
CA GLN A 244 -33.26 13.97 11.03
C GLN A 244 -31.77 14.20 11.32
N LEU A 245 -31.48 15.15 12.22
CA LEU A 245 -30.12 15.55 12.55
C LEU A 245 -29.89 15.39 14.05
N TYR A 246 -28.81 14.73 14.42
CA TYR A 246 -28.45 14.50 15.82
C TYR A 246 -27.06 15.03 16.10
N ARG A 247 -26.88 15.63 17.28
CA ARG A 247 -25.60 16.02 17.85
C ARG A 247 -25.24 15.07 18.98
N LEU A 248 -24.05 14.49 18.90
CA LEU A 248 -23.56 13.48 19.84
C LEU A 248 -22.02 13.44 19.87
N PRO A 249 -21.39 12.88 20.92
CA PRO A 249 -19.94 12.71 20.95
C PRO A 249 -19.45 11.86 19.78
N HIS A 250 -18.34 12.26 19.15
CA HIS A 250 -17.78 11.61 17.96
C HIS A 250 -17.54 10.11 18.17
N LYS A 251 -17.01 9.75 19.35
CA LYS A 251 -16.82 8.36 19.77
C LYS A 251 -18.08 7.50 19.58
N TRP A 252 -19.21 7.95 20.12
CA TRP A 252 -20.45 7.17 20.11
C TRP A 252 -21.09 7.13 18.73
N ALA A 253 -20.97 8.21 17.95
CA ALA A 253 -21.36 8.16 16.53
C ALA A 253 -20.57 7.08 15.78
N TYR A 254 -19.24 7.03 15.98
CA TYR A 254 -18.39 6.05 15.32
C TYR A 254 -18.70 4.62 15.76
N GLU A 255 -18.88 4.37 17.07
CA GLU A 255 -19.25 3.05 17.58
C GLU A 255 -20.65 2.60 17.14
N PHE A 256 -21.62 3.51 17.06
CA PHE A 256 -22.94 3.24 16.53
C PHE A 256 -22.88 2.79 15.07
N ILE A 257 -22.15 3.55 14.24
CA ILE A 257 -21.96 3.25 12.80
C ILE A 257 -21.43 1.83 12.59
N LEU A 258 -20.50 1.37 13.43
CA LEU A 258 -19.88 0.04 13.30
C LEU A 258 -20.80 -1.11 13.74
N ARG A 259 -21.79 -0.86 14.60
CA ARG A 259 -22.62 -1.92 15.21
C ARG A 259 -24.09 -1.94 14.79
N LYS A 260 -24.62 -0.86 14.21
CA LYS A 260 -26.05 -0.70 13.88
C LYS A 260 -26.64 -1.83 13.02
N ASP A 261 -25.79 -2.52 12.26
CA ASP A 261 -26.18 -3.62 11.38
C ASP A 261 -26.14 -5.00 12.07
N GLY A 262 -25.51 -5.11 13.25
CA GLY A 262 -25.41 -6.32 14.07
C GLY A 262 -26.63 -6.57 14.97
N ARG A 263 -27.83 -6.44 14.41
CA ARG A 263 -29.09 -6.39 15.17
C ARG A 263 -29.48 -7.70 15.86
N ASP A 264 -29.08 -8.83 15.30
CA ASP A 264 -29.41 -10.16 15.83
C ASP A 264 -28.77 -10.43 17.19
N ASN A 265 -27.61 -9.83 17.46
CA ASN A 265 -26.85 -10.00 18.70
C ASN A 265 -26.70 -8.67 19.46
N TRP A 266 -27.66 -7.75 19.31
CA TRP A 266 -27.56 -6.38 19.83
C TRP A 266 -27.22 -6.31 21.32
N GLU A 267 -27.80 -7.18 22.15
CA GLU A 267 -27.52 -7.20 23.59
C GLU A 267 -26.05 -7.52 23.90
N GLU A 268 -25.45 -8.49 23.20
CA GLU A 268 -24.03 -8.81 23.33
C GLU A 268 -23.16 -7.63 22.84
N GLN A 269 -23.54 -7.01 21.73
CA GLN A 269 -22.84 -5.85 21.15
C GLN A 269 -22.89 -4.61 22.07
N LEU A 270 -23.89 -4.47 22.94
CA LEU A 270 -23.96 -3.38 23.93
C LEU A 270 -22.98 -3.56 25.10
N GLU A 271 -22.50 -4.78 25.33
CA GLU A 271 -21.49 -5.04 26.35
C GLU A 271 -20.07 -4.62 25.93
N GLU A 272 -19.87 -4.43 24.63
CA GLU A 272 -18.60 -4.08 24.00
C GLU A 272 -18.44 -2.58 23.79
N GLU A 273 -17.30 -2.04 24.22
CA GLU A 273 -16.84 -0.69 23.92
C GLU A 273 -15.61 -0.80 23.01
N TYR A 274 -15.81 -0.43 21.74
CA TYR A 274 -14.82 -0.65 20.69
C TYR A 274 -13.63 0.29 20.81
N THR A 275 -13.88 1.54 21.19
CA THR A 275 -12.90 2.61 21.00
C THR A 275 -12.39 3.12 22.34
N PHE A 276 -11.26 2.59 22.79
CA PHE A 276 -10.70 2.92 24.11
C PHE A 276 -9.40 3.75 24.03
N PHE A 277 -8.61 3.62 22.96
CA PHE A 277 -7.37 4.37 22.76
C PHE A 277 -7.41 5.29 21.55
N THR A 278 -6.87 6.50 21.72
CA THR A 278 -6.52 7.38 20.60
C THR A 278 -5.19 6.93 19.97
N ASP A 279 -4.85 7.50 18.80
CA ASP A 279 -3.54 7.30 18.17
C ASP A 279 -2.39 7.73 19.10
N ARG A 280 -2.61 8.77 19.91
CA ARG A 280 -1.64 9.24 20.91
C ARG A 280 -1.48 8.23 22.05
N ASP A 281 -2.56 7.60 22.50
CA ASP A 281 -2.50 6.60 23.57
C ASP A 281 -1.74 5.36 23.10
N TYR A 282 -2.08 4.80 21.94
CA TYR A 282 -1.33 3.69 21.36
C TYR A 282 0.17 3.99 21.22
N LYS A 283 0.51 5.18 20.69
CA LYS A 283 1.93 5.60 20.57
C LYS A 283 2.62 5.74 21.91
N ARG A 284 1.92 6.22 22.95
CA ARG A 284 2.45 6.32 24.31
C ARG A 284 2.74 4.93 24.88
N GLU A 285 1.76 4.02 24.82
CA GLU A 285 1.89 2.67 25.39
C GLU A 285 2.97 1.86 24.65
N LEU A 286 2.99 1.89 23.31
CA LEU A 286 4.01 1.19 22.52
C LEU A 286 5.41 1.79 22.72
N ARG A 287 5.53 3.12 22.83
CA ARG A 287 6.82 3.74 23.16
C ARG A 287 7.28 3.33 24.55
N ALA A 288 6.40 3.19 25.54
CA ALA A 288 6.78 2.73 26.87
C ALA A 288 7.41 1.32 26.86
N LEU A 289 7.12 0.52 25.82
CA LEU A 289 7.72 -0.80 25.58
C LEU A 289 9.01 -0.75 24.74
N ALA A 290 9.55 0.44 24.44
CA ALA A 290 10.63 0.65 23.47
C ALA A 290 10.30 0.11 22.06
N ALA A 291 9.02 0.11 21.68
CA ALA A 291 8.62 -0.34 20.36
C ALA A 291 8.82 0.75 19.30
N ARG A 292 9.41 0.37 18.17
CA ARG A 292 9.43 1.19 16.96
C ARG A 292 8.10 1.01 16.24
N VAL A 293 7.25 2.04 16.24
CA VAL A 293 5.98 2.01 15.50
C VAL A 293 6.28 2.24 14.02
N LEU A 294 6.48 1.15 13.27
CA LEU A 294 6.85 1.16 11.85
C LEU A 294 5.76 1.80 10.99
N TYR A 295 4.51 1.49 11.29
CA TYR A 295 3.38 1.84 10.45
C TYR A 295 2.10 2.07 11.25
N THR A 296 1.33 3.09 10.87
CA THR A 296 -0.05 3.27 11.34
C THR A 296 -0.95 3.69 10.20
N ALA A 297 -2.16 3.13 10.13
CA ALA A 297 -3.10 3.48 9.08
C ALA A 297 -4.57 3.30 9.49
N PRO A 298 -5.44 4.29 9.25
CA PRO A 298 -6.87 4.04 9.13
C PRO A 298 -7.14 3.09 7.97
N HIS A 299 -7.82 1.98 8.24
CA HIS A 299 -8.23 1.01 7.24
C HIS A 299 -9.70 1.18 6.91
N ARG A 300 -10.00 1.22 5.61
CA ARG A 300 -11.34 1.33 5.04
C ARG A 300 -11.60 0.09 4.21
N ASP A 301 -12.39 -0.82 4.76
CA ASP A 301 -12.89 -1.96 4.00
C ASP A 301 -13.98 -1.47 3.05
N GLU A 302 -13.64 -1.28 1.78
CA GLU A 302 -14.54 -0.74 0.75
C GLU A 302 -15.80 -1.60 0.59
N ALA A 303 -15.70 -2.92 0.72
CA ALA A 303 -16.85 -3.81 0.62
C ALA A 303 -17.79 -3.64 1.82
N TYR A 304 -17.23 -3.47 3.02
CA TYR A 304 -18.01 -3.17 4.22
C TYR A 304 -18.66 -1.79 4.13
N ILE A 305 -17.91 -0.75 3.72
CA ILE A 305 -18.41 0.63 3.60
C ILE A 305 -19.55 0.69 2.58
N SER A 306 -19.38 0.09 1.40
CA SER A 306 -20.42 0.12 0.36
C SER A 306 -21.70 -0.60 0.81
N LYS A 307 -21.56 -1.67 1.59
CA LYS A 307 -22.70 -2.45 2.09
C LYS A 307 -23.46 -1.78 3.24
N TYR A 308 -22.74 -1.20 4.19
CA TYR A 308 -23.32 -0.80 5.49
C TYR A 308 -23.37 0.72 5.70
N PHE A 309 -22.43 1.47 5.13
CA PHE A 309 -22.29 2.92 5.38
C PHE A 309 -22.89 3.78 4.27
N GLU A 310 -22.63 3.44 3.00
CA GLU A 310 -23.07 4.24 1.87
C GLU A 310 -24.60 4.42 1.89
N GLN A 311 -25.04 5.68 1.78
CA GLN A 311 -26.46 6.09 1.79
C GLN A 311 -27.21 5.93 3.14
N SER A 312 -26.60 5.30 4.14
CA SER A 312 -27.21 5.09 5.46
C SER A 312 -27.21 6.35 6.34
N PHE A 313 -26.14 7.15 6.28
CA PHE A 313 -25.99 8.36 7.10
C PHE A 313 -25.07 9.40 6.44
N ARG A 314 -25.01 10.59 7.02
CA ARG A 314 -23.98 11.61 6.73
C ARG A 314 -23.40 12.14 8.02
N LEU A 315 -22.07 12.30 8.04
CA LEU A 315 -21.33 12.76 9.21
C LEU A 315 -20.68 14.13 8.94
N TYR A 316 -20.86 15.04 9.89
CA TYR A 316 -20.30 16.38 9.86
C TYR A 316 -19.64 16.71 11.20
N ASN A 317 -18.66 17.61 11.18
CA ASN A 317 -18.27 18.31 12.40
C ASN A 317 -19.35 19.34 12.80
N GLU A 318 -19.15 20.02 13.94
CA GLU A 318 -20.11 21.02 14.42
C GLU A 318 -20.24 22.23 13.48
N ASP A 319 -19.15 22.61 12.78
CA ASP A 319 -19.20 23.72 11.80
C ASP A 319 -19.93 23.36 10.49
N GLY A 320 -20.24 22.07 10.29
CA GLY A 320 -20.97 21.55 9.14
C GLY A 320 -20.12 21.11 7.96
N THR A 321 -18.80 21.10 8.10
CA THR A 321 -17.89 20.42 7.19
C THR A 321 -18.10 18.90 7.25
N SER A 322 -18.22 18.29 6.07
CA SER A 322 -18.37 16.83 5.93
C SER A 322 -17.11 16.11 6.37
N LEU A 323 -17.25 15.13 7.26
CA LEU A 323 -16.15 14.27 7.73
C LEU A 323 -15.89 13.07 6.79
N GLY A 324 -16.85 12.76 5.92
CA GLY A 324 -16.76 11.60 5.03
C GLY A 324 -16.99 10.28 5.76
N MET A 325 -16.70 9.17 5.09
CA MET A 325 -16.86 7.84 5.67
C MET A 325 -15.73 7.54 6.67
N PRO A 326 -16.07 7.13 7.91
CA PRO A 326 -15.07 6.77 8.91
C PRO A 326 -14.34 5.47 8.50
N PRO A 327 -13.12 5.23 9.03
CA PRO A 327 -12.44 3.94 8.85
C PRO A 327 -13.25 2.79 9.47
N THR A 328 -13.07 1.57 8.98
CA THR A 328 -13.70 0.37 9.59
C THR A 328 -12.79 -0.29 10.64
N SER A 329 -11.49 -0.01 10.59
CA SER A 329 -10.51 -0.40 11.61
C SER A 329 -9.26 0.48 11.53
N TYR A 330 -8.32 0.28 12.43
CA TYR A 330 -7.04 0.98 12.49
C TYR A 330 -5.91 -0.03 12.64
N ILE A 331 -4.85 0.16 11.87
CA ILE A 331 -3.71 -0.74 11.78
C ILE A 331 -2.52 -0.09 12.47
N ILE A 332 -1.81 -0.87 13.27
CA ILE A 332 -0.52 -0.52 13.85
C ILE A 332 0.42 -1.70 13.66
N LEU A 333 1.58 -1.44 13.08
CA LEU A 333 2.69 -2.38 13.07
C LEU A 333 3.79 -1.82 13.97
N ALA A 334 4.08 -2.55 15.04
CA ALA A 334 5.16 -2.21 15.97
C ALA A 334 6.26 -3.27 15.89
N GLN A 335 7.50 -2.83 15.86
CA GLN A 335 8.68 -3.68 15.86
C GLN A 335 9.37 -3.60 17.22
N LYS A 336 9.79 -4.74 17.74
CA LYS A 336 10.66 -4.80 18.91
C LYS A 336 12.08 -4.47 18.53
N THR A 337 12.65 -3.44 19.12
CA THR A 337 14.05 -3.06 18.91
C THR A 337 14.91 -3.47 20.10
N GLU A 338 16.23 -3.41 19.93
CA GLU A 338 17.13 -3.44 21.07
C GLU A 338 17.02 -2.13 21.87
N LYS A 339 17.64 -2.10 23.05
CA LYS A 339 17.77 -0.86 23.81
C LYS A 339 18.70 0.10 23.07
N ALA A 340 18.49 1.40 23.24
CA ALA A 340 19.29 2.45 22.61
C ALA A 340 19.21 2.50 21.06
N GLU A 341 18.15 1.97 20.47
CA GLU A 341 17.92 1.95 19.01
C GLU A 341 16.95 3.05 18.56
N SER A 342 17.11 3.48 17.31
CA SER A 342 16.22 4.47 16.68
C SER A 342 14.76 4.02 16.74
N LEU A 343 13.85 4.88 17.23
CA LEU A 343 12.41 4.60 17.23
C LEU A 343 11.65 5.48 16.25
N LEU A 344 12.11 6.70 16.02
CA LEU A 344 11.43 7.69 15.19
C LEU A 344 12.43 8.64 14.53
N LEU A 345 12.27 8.81 13.21
CA LEU A 345 12.91 9.87 12.46
C LEU A 345 11.93 11.03 12.27
N GLN A 346 12.32 12.25 12.62
CA GLN A 346 11.43 13.41 12.48
C GLN A 346 12.18 14.69 12.12
N GLU A 347 11.52 15.54 11.34
CA GLU A 347 12.02 16.89 11.08
C GLU A 347 11.92 17.75 12.34
N ARG A 348 13.04 18.38 12.73
CA ARG A 348 13.10 19.21 13.95
C ARG A 348 12.95 20.69 13.65
N ARG A 349 13.73 21.20 12.71
CA ARG A 349 13.73 22.62 12.31
C ARG A 349 14.39 22.84 10.96
N ALA A 350 13.96 23.90 10.28
CA ALA A 350 14.65 24.41 9.10
C ALA A 350 16.00 25.05 9.47
N THR A 351 16.97 24.92 8.57
CA THR A 351 18.30 25.53 8.68
C THR A 351 18.40 26.72 7.73
N LYS A 352 19.23 27.73 8.06
CA LYS A 352 19.53 28.88 7.19
C LYS A 352 21.03 29.04 7.05
N GLY A 353 21.50 29.33 5.83
CA GLY A 353 22.88 29.76 5.57
C GLY A 353 23.90 28.65 5.34
N GLN A 354 23.47 27.39 5.14
CA GLN A 354 24.34 26.36 4.58
C GLN A 354 24.15 26.28 3.06
N THR A 355 25.18 25.80 2.36
CA THR A 355 25.09 25.51 0.93
C THR A 355 24.30 24.21 0.78
N PRO A 356 23.17 24.21 0.06
CA PRO A 356 22.39 23.00 -0.14
C PRO A 356 23.21 21.90 -0.79
N ALA A 357 22.99 20.66 -0.35
CA ALA A 357 23.55 19.46 -0.99
C ALA A 357 22.88 19.11 -2.34
N LEU A 358 21.95 19.95 -2.81
CA LEU A 358 21.21 19.79 -4.05
C LEU A 358 21.51 20.96 -4.99
N ASP A 359 21.86 20.63 -6.23
CA ASP A 359 22.02 21.61 -7.30
C ASP A 359 20.71 21.80 -8.05
N VAL A 360 20.33 23.06 -8.30
CA VAL A 360 19.18 23.41 -9.15
C VAL A 360 19.68 24.03 -10.45
N ARG A 361 19.12 23.58 -11.57
CA ARG A 361 19.45 24.08 -12.92
C ARG A 361 18.16 24.43 -13.66
N ALA A 362 18.17 25.57 -14.34
CA ALA A 362 17.08 25.95 -15.23
C ALA A 362 17.28 25.36 -16.64
N MET A 363 16.23 24.78 -17.19
CA MET A 363 16.16 24.23 -18.54
C MET A 363 15.05 24.93 -19.33
N ARG A 364 15.39 25.56 -20.45
CA ARG A 364 14.41 26.15 -21.39
C ARG A 364 14.00 25.11 -22.42
N ASP A 365 12.70 24.95 -22.64
CA ASP A 365 12.16 24.32 -23.84
C ASP A 365 12.13 25.34 -24.98
N ASP A 366 12.94 25.15 -26.01
CA ASP A 366 13.00 26.03 -27.17
C ASP A 366 11.73 25.97 -28.05
N THR A 367 10.87 24.97 -27.86
CA THR A 367 9.60 24.83 -28.60
C THR A 367 8.50 25.68 -27.99
N THR A 368 8.40 25.69 -26.66
CA THR A 368 7.34 26.40 -25.92
C THR A 368 7.81 27.71 -25.30
N GLY A 369 9.12 27.92 -25.16
CA GLY A 369 9.74 29.03 -24.46
C GLY A 369 9.70 28.90 -22.93
N LYS A 370 9.06 27.86 -22.39
CA LYS A 370 8.94 27.65 -20.94
C LYS A 370 10.30 27.30 -20.33
N ILE A 371 10.56 27.79 -19.13
CA ILE A 371 11.75 27.44 -18.34
C ILE A 371 11.29 26.57 -17.18
N HIS A 372 12.03 25.50 -16.92
CA HIS A 372 11.78 24.51 -15.88
C HIS A 372 13.00 24.44 -14.97
N ASP A 373 12.79 24.29 -13.67
CA ASP A 373 13.87 23.94 -12.74
C ASP A 373 13.96 22.42 -12.58
N ILE A 374 15.18 21.89 -12.70
CA ILE A 374 15.51 20.51 -12.36
C ILE A 374 16.53 20.49 -11.21
N ALA A 375 16.37 19.55 -10.28
CA ALA A 375 17.25 19.35 -9.14
C ALA A 375 18.03 18.04 -9.27
N THR A 376 19.28 18.03 -8.83
CA THR A 376 20.13 16.83 -8.87
C THR A 376 21.00 16.73 -7.62
N ARG A 377 21.30 15.49 -7.20
CA ARG A 377 22.39 15.19 -6.26
C ARG A 377 23.75 15.04 -6.97
N ASN A 378 23.79 15.17 -8.30
CA ASN A 378 24.92 14.80 -9.16
C ASN A 378 25.41 13.36 -8.90
N LYS A 379 24.48 12.45 -8.62
CA LYS A 379 24.74 11.02 -8.42
C LYS A 379 23.80 10.19 -9.29
N SER A 380 24.24 8.99 -9.63
CA SER A 380 23.46 7.97 -10.33
C SER A 380 23.53 6.67 -9.56
N PHE A 381 22.39 5.99 -9.46
CA PHE A 381 22.26 4.77 -8.67
C PHE A 381 21.74 3.61 -9.52
N THR A 382 22.28 2.43 -9.24
CA THR A 382 21.76 1.17 -9.72
C THR A 382 21.20 0.40 -8.53
N ASP A 383 19.89 0.20 -8.55
CA ASP A 383 19.20 -0.72 -7.66
C ASP A 383 19.46 -2.16 -8.11
N VAL A 384 19.81 -3.02 -7.16
CA VAL A 384 20.17 -4.40 -7.40
C VAL A 384 19.26 -5.28 -6.56
N LEU A 385 18.62 -6.23 -7.23
CA LEU A 385 17.75 -7.24 -6.63
C LEU A 385 18.37 -8.62 -6.82
N PRO A 386 19.14 -9.08 -5.83
CA PRO A 386 19.57 -10.47 -5.76
C PRO A 386 18.36 -11.35 -5.49
N TYR A 387 18.26 -12.48 -6.19
CA TYR A 387 17.10 -13.35 -6.09
C TYR A 387 17.47 -14.81 -6.23
N ARG A 388 16.61 -15.69 -5.70
CA ARG A 388 16.65 -17.13 -5.99
C ARG A 388 15.24 -17.69 -6.13
N VAL A 389 15.14 -18.82 -6.81
CA VAL A 389 13.90 -19.58 -6.95
C VAL A 389 14.12 -20.93 -6.30
N SER A 390 13.30 -21.27 -5.31
CA SER A 390 13.36 -22.57 -4.64
C SER A 390 12.78 -23.68 -5.53
N ALA A 391 13.04 -24.93 -5.15
CA ALA A 391 12.62 -26.10 -5.94
C ALA A 391 11.09 -26.19 -6.16
N ASP A 392 10.30 -25.61 -5.26
CA ASP A 392 8.84 -25.49 -5.34
C ASP A 392 8.35 -24.30 -6.17
N GLY A 393 9.26 -23.55 -6.81
CA GLY A 393 8.95 -22.41 -7.68
C GLY A 393 8.75 -21.08 -6.96
N ARG A 394 8.96 -21.01 -5.64
CA ARG A 394 8.83 -19.75 -4.89
C ARG A 394 10.01 -18.82 -5.16
N LEU A 395 9.69 -17.57 -5.50
CA LEU A 395 10.66 -16.50 -5.73
C LEU A 395 10.95 -15.74 -4.42
N THR A 396 12.21 -15.72 -4.00
CA THR A 396 12.70 -14.87 -2.90
C THR A 396 13.70 -13.84 -3.41
N VAL A 397 13.71 -12.68 -2.77
CA VAL A 397 14.64 -11.57 -3.05
C VAL A 397 15.34 -11.12 -1.78
N PHE A 398 16.51 -10.49 -1.96
CA PHE A 398 17.29 -9.92 -0.87
C PHE A 398 17.13 -8.40 -0.91
N ILE A 399 16.66 -7.83 0.19
CA ILE A 399 16.33 -6.42 0.33
C ILE A 399 16.99 -5.82 1.56
N ARG A 400 17.13 -4.50 1.58
CA ARG A 400 17.55 -3.76 2.77
C ARG A 400 16.33 -3.42 3.61
N GLU A 401 16.47 -3.62 4.90
CA GLU A 401 15.43 -3.31 5.89
C GLU A 401 15.93 -2.22 6.85
N GLY A 402 15.00 -1.39 7.34
CA GLY A 402 15.30 -0.39 8.35
C GLY A 402 16.02 0.85 7.82
N VAL A 403 15.99 1.09 6.51
CA VAL A 403 16.77 2.16 5.87
C VAL A 403 16.22 3.53 6.27
N PRO A 404 17.02 4.44 6.85
CA PRO A 404 16.52 5.73 7.32
C PRO A 404 16.17 6.66 6.15
N ARG A 405 14.89 7.03 6.07
CA ARG A 405 14.27 7.95 5.10
C ARG A 405 13.41 8.98 5.85
N PRO A 406 14.07 9.96 6.48
CA PRO A 406 13.41 10.89 7.39
C PRO A 406 12.45 11.86 6.68
N LEU A 407 12.55 12.02 5.36
CA LEU A 407 11.61 12.85 4.58
C LEU A 407 10.16 12.33 4.63
N ALA A 408 9.94 11.06 4.99
CA ALA A 408 8.61 10.52 5.26
C ALA A 408 7.89 11.24 6.40
N ASN A 409 8.64 11.89 7.30
CA ASN A 409 8.16 12.57 8.50
C ASN A 409 8.54 14.07 8.50
N THR A 410 8.37 14.72 7.35
CA THR A 410 8.49 16.17 7.22
C THR A 410 7.35 16.90 7.94
N ILE A 411 7.63 18.10 8.43
CA ILE A 411 6.61 19.00 8.96
C ILE A 411 5.67 19.41 7.81
N PRO A 412 4.34 19.24 7.94
CA PRO A 412 3.39 19.64 6.90
C PRO A 412 3.49 21.14 6.56
N ARG A 413 3.54 21.45 5.25
CA ARG A 413 3.68 22.83 4.72
C ARG A 413 2.53 23.24 3.79
N GLY A 414 1.35 22.68 4.00
CA GLY A 414 0.13 23.04 3.27
C GLY A 414 -0.66 21.85 2.73
N SER A 415 0.00 20.73 2.45
CA SER A 415 -0.65 19.47 2.11
C SER A 415 -1.01 18.67 3.36
N HIS A 416 -2.23 18.13 3.40
CA HIS A 416 -2.72 17.28 4.48
C HIS A 416 -2.40 15.80 4.21
N ASN A 417 -2.31 14.99 5.26
CA ASN A 417 -2.22 13.54 5.10
C ASN A 417 -3.62 12.97 4.85
N ILE A 418 -4.00 12.81 3.58
CA ILE A 418 -5.39 12.52 3.16
C ILE A 418 -5.83 11.11 3.57
N ASP A 419 -4.93 10.12 3.51
CA ASP A 419 -5.25 8.74 3.88
C ASP A 419 -4.94 8.40 5.34
N GLY A 420 -4.28 9.32 6.06
CA GLY A 420 -3.91 9.14 7.47
C GLY A 420 -2.77 8.15 7.71
N ARG A 421 -2.16 7.57 6.65
CA ARG A 421 -1.07 6.59 6.76
C ARG A 421 0.21 7.28 7.23
N ARG A 422 0.95 6.65 8.15
CA ARG A 422 2.23 7.17 8.66
C ARG A 422 3.25 6.05 8.78
N TRP A 423 4.52 6.42 8.58
CA TRP A 423 5.67 5.51 8.67
C TRP A 423 6.68 6.04 9.70
N SER A 424 7.46 5.15 10.30
CA SER A 424 8.55 5.55 11.23
C SER A 424 9.68 6.30 10.53
N GLY A 425 9.76 6.22 9.20
CA GLY A 425 10.89 6.66 8.39
C GLY A 425 11.92 5.56 8.14
N HIS A 426 11.74 4.35 8.68
CA HIS A 426 12.61 3.20 8.44
C HIS A 426 12.03 2.34 7.31
N MET A 427 12.58 2.47 6.11
CA MET A 427 12.02 1.93 4.88
C MET A 427 12.64 0.60 4.48
N THR A 428 11.87 -0.15 3.69
CA THR A 428 12.34 -1.32 2.94
C THR A 428 12.67 -0.91 1.52
N GLU A 429 13.90 -1.21 1.07
CA GLU A 429 14.42 -0.77 -0.23
C GLU A 429 15.29 -1.87 -0.87
N PRO A 430 15.46 -1.87 -2.21
CA PRO A 430 16.48 -2.69 -2.87
C PRO A 430 17.89 -2.33 -2.37
N LEU A 431 18.88 -3.19 -2.66
CA LEU A 431 20.27 -2.78 -2.52
C LEU A 431 20.55 -1.72 -3.58
N SER A 432 21.25 -0.64 -3.24
CA SER A 432 21.50 0.45 -4.19
C SER A 432 22.98 0.83 -4.13
N PHE A 433 23.58 0.98 -5.31
CA PHE A 433 25.01 1.26 -5.47
C PHE A 433 25.22 2.39 -6.48
N GLU A 434 26.34 3.11 -6.40
CA GLU A 434 26.68 4.10 -7.44
C GLU A 434 26.85 3.40 -8.79
N THR A 435 26.19 3.91 -9.83
CA THR A 435 26.07 3.25 -11.14
C THR A 435 27.43 2.95 -11.76
N GLU A 436 28.39 3.88 -11.68
CA GLU A 436 29.73 3.68 -12.24
C GLU A 436 30.46 2.48 -11.59
N ILE A 437 30.35 2.37 -10.26
CA ILE A 437 30.94 1.26 -9.50
C ILE A 437 30.28 -0.06 -9.91
N PHE A 438 28.95 -0.10 -9.90
CA PHE A 438 28.24 -1.34 -10.22
C PHE A 438 28.40 -1.76 -11.69
N GLU A 439 28.52 -0.82 -12.61
CA GLU A 439 28.77 -1.09 -14.02
C GLU A 439 30.15 -1.74 -14.24
N SER A 440 31.16 -1.32 -13.48
CA SER A 440 32.48 -1.97 -13.49
C SER A 440 32.41 -3.42 -13.01
N ILE A 441 31.54 -3.71 -12.03
CA ILE A 441 31.30 -5.07 -11.52
C ILE A 441 30.54 -5.90 -12.57
N ARG A 442 29.49 -5.33 -13.17
CA ARG A 442 28.68 -5.97 -14.21
C ARG A 442 29.51 -6.37 -15.43
N THR A 443 30.40 -5.50 -15.88
CA THR A 443 31.25 -5.71 -17.07
C THR A 443 32.54 -6.48 -16.78
N GLY A 444 32.96 -6.58 -15.51
CA GLY A 444 34.16 -7.30 -15.07
C GLY A 444 34.08 -8.84 -15.20
N GLY A 445 32.92 -9.38 -15.58
CA GLY A 445 32.71 -10.81 -15.77
C GLY A 445 32.26 -11.54 -14.50
N ALA A 446 31.96 -12.84 -14.63
CA ALA A 446 31.32 -13.63 -13.58
C ALA A 446 32.13 -13.70 -12.27
N GLN A 447 33.46 -13.78 -12.35
CA GLN A 447 34.31 -13.86 -11.15
C GLN A 447 34.27 -12.56 -10.33
N VAL A 448 34.28 -11.40 -10.98
CA VAL A 448 34.22 -10.09 -10.30
C VAL A 448 32.87 -9.91 -9.61
N LEU A 449 31.79 -10.30 -10.28
CA LEU A 449 30.45 -10.32 -9.70
C LEU A 449 30.38 -11.24 -8.47
N GLU A 450 30.91 -12.45 -8.58
CA GLU A 450 30.95 -13.41 -7.47
C GLU A 450 31.76 -12.88 -6.28
N ASP A 451 32.94 -12.32 -6.52
CA ASP A 451 33.80 -11.75 -5.46
C ASP A 451 33.13 -10.57 -4.76
N PHE A 452 32.39 -9.73 -5.50
CA PHE A 452 31.63 -8.63 -4.92
C PHE A 452 30.51 -9.12 -4.01
N PHE A 453 29.65 -10.03 -4.50
CA PHE A 453 28.54 -10.56 -3.71
C PHE A 453 29.00 -11.42 -2.52
N ARG A 454 30.15 -12.07 -2.64
CA ARG A 454 30.77 -12.80 -1.53
C ARG A 454 31.12 -11.87 -0.35
N LYS A 455 31.56 -10.63 -0.62
CA LYS A 455 31.77 -9.61 0.43
C LYS A 455 30.46 -9.17 1.09
N LEU A 456 29.36 -9.27 0.36
CA LEU A 456 28.00 -9.03 0.87
C LEU A 456 27.38 -10.27 1.51
N ALA A 457 28.18 -11.31 1.84
CA ALA A 457 27.70 -12.57 2.40
C ALA A 457 26.59 -13.23 1.54
N MET A 458 26.73 -13.16 0.22
CA MET A 458 25.82 -13.81 -0.74
C MET A 458 26.62 -14.63 -1.75
N ARG A 459 26.05 -15.73 -2.22
CA ARG A 459 26.66 -16.60 -3.24
C ARG A 459 25.90 -16.51 -4.54
N VAL A 460 26.57 -16.04 -5.58
CA VAL A 460 26.05 -15.95 -6.94
C VAL A 460 25.98 -17.35 -7.56
N ALA A 461 24.89 -17.65 -8.27
CA ALA A 461 24.75 -18.95 -8.92
C ALA A 461 25.85 -19.15 -9.99
N PRO A 462 26.36 -20.38 -10.17
CA PRO A 462 27.40 -20.66 -11.17
C PRO A 462 27.03 -20.14 -12.57
N GLY A 463 27.92 -19.33 -13.15
CA GLY A 463 27.73 -18.72 -14.48
C GLY A 463 26.63 -17.66 -14.56
N ALA A 464 26.04 -17.23 -13.44
CA ALA A 464 25.12 -16.11 -13.44
C ALA A 464 25.86 -14.79 -13.73
N ILE A 465 25.13 -13.89 -14.38
CA ILE A 465 25.57 -12.53 -14.69
C ILE A 465 24.57 -11.56 -14.07
N ALA A 466 24.99 -10.30 -13.92
CA ALA A 466 24.08 -9.22 -13.57
C ALA A 466 23.22 -8.89 -14.80
N GLU A 467 21.93 -9.23 -14.72
CA GLU A 467 20.97 -9.01 -15.79
C GLU A 467 20.33 -7.65 -15.65
N GLU A 468 20.09 -6.96 -16.77
CA GLU A 468 19.44 -5.65 -16.76
C GLU A 468 17.93 -5.77 -16.48
N GLY A 469 17.44 -4.85 -15.66
CA GLY A 469 16.04 -4.71 -15.31
C GLY A 469 15.46 -3.35 -15.74
N PRO A 470 14.24 -3.04 -15.32
CA PRO A 470 13.59 -1.79 -15.65
C PRO A 470 14.29 -0.60 -14.96
N ALA A 471 14.63 0.43 -15.72
CA ALA A 471 15.06 1.71 -15.16
C ALA A 471 13.92 2.74 -15.21
N PHE A 472 13.98 3.78 -14.38
CA PHE A 472 12.90 4.76 -14.21
C PHE A 472 13.44 6.13 -13.79
N TYR A 473 12.71 7.19 -14.13
CA TYR A 473 12.94 8.52 -13.57
C TYR A 473 11.82 8.85 -12.57
N PRO A 474 12.16 9.19 -11.32
CA PRO A 474 11.15 9.36 -10.27
C PRO A 474 10.15 10.50 -10.55
N ASP A 475 10.65 11.66 -10.96
CA ASP A 475 9.86 12.76 -11.52
C ASP A 475 10.67 13.41 -12.65
N PRO A 476 10.48 13.00 -13.92
CA PRO A 476 11.30 13.46 -15.03
C PRO A 476 11.17 14.96 -15.34
N SER A 477 10.20 15.64 -14.73
CA SER A 477 10.00 17.07 -14.92
C SER A 477 10.90 17.92 -14.01
N VAL A 478 11.30 17.40 -12.85
CA VAL A 478 12.04 18.17 -11.82
C VAL A 478 13.20 17.42 -11.15
N ILE A 479 13.28 16.09 -11.23
CA ILE A 479 14.36 15.29 -10.62
C ILE A 479 15.29 14.78 -11.73
N ASP A 480 16.49 15.38 -11.82
CA ASP A 480 17.56 14.98 -12.76
C ASP A 480 18.35 13.80 -12.19
N GLU A 481 17.64 12.67 -12.04
CA GLU A 481 18.18 11.36 -11.66
C GLU A 481 17.50 10.25 -12.46
N ARG A 482 18.30 9.29 -12.92
CA ARG A 482 17.84 8.01 -13.47
C ARG A 482 18.29 6.90 -12.53
N ILE A 483 17.35 6.04 -12.15
CA ILE A 483 17.66 4.87 -11.33
C ILE A 483 17.62 3.63 -12.23
N ASP A 484 18.75 2.93 -12.27
CA ASP A 484 18.89 1.68 -13.02
C ASP A 484 18.53 0.47 -12.17
N THR A 485 18.12 -0.64 -12.78
CA THR A 485 17.85 -1.90 -12.08
C THR A 485 18.72 -3.03 -12.62
N SER A 486 19.26 -3.85 -11.73
CA SER A 486 19.91 -5.11 -12.07
C SER A 486 19.40 -6.28 -11.23
N TYR A 487 19.24 -7.44 -11.86
CA TYR A 487 18.92 -8.71 -11.22
C TYR A 487 20.16 -9.59 -11.13
N VAL A 488 20.38 -10.21 -9.97
CA VAL A 488 21.50 -11.14 -9.76
C VAL A 488 20.98 -12.46 -9.20
N ARG A 489 21.16 -13.54 -9.95
CA ARG A 489 20.71 -14.86 -9.51
C ARG A 489 21.69 -15.46 -8.50
N LEU A 490 21.18 -15.84 -7.34
CA LEU A 490 21.92 -16.49 -6.25
C LEU A 490 21.74 -18.00 -6.24
N GLU A 491 22.61 -18.70 -5.52
CA GLU A 491 22.51 -20.14 -5.28
C GLU A 491 21.26 -20.50 -4.46
N THR A 492 20.58 -21.57 -4.85
CA THR A 492 19.38 -22.06 -4.16
C THR A 492 19.69 -22.59 -2.76
N ASP A 493 20.83 -23.28 -2.57
CA ASP A 493 21.21 -23.96 -1.31
C ASP A 493 22.24 -23.17 -0.47
N SER A 494 22.09 -21.84 -0.43
CA SER A 494 22.97 -20.97 0.36
C SER A 494 22.73 -21.16 1.88
N THR A 495 23.82 -21.26 2.65
CA THR A 495 23.83 -21.49 4.12
C THR A 495 23.68 -20.22 4.98
N HIS A 496 23.36 -19.07 4.38
CA HIS A 496 23.24 -17.82 5.13
C HIS A 496 21.93 -17.78 5.93
N ALA A 497 21.95 -17.09 7.07
CA ALA A 497 20.72 -16.80 7.81
C ALA A 497 19.78 -15.95 6.93
N ALA A 498 18.47 -16.11 7.10
CA ALA A 498 17.46 -15.33 6.36
C ALA A 498 17.58 -13.80 6.59
N GLN A 499 18.34 -13.39 7.59
CA GLN A 499 18.66 -12.01 7.91
C GLN A 499 20.12 -11.91 8.34
N PHE A 500 20.85 -10.93 7.83
CA PHE A 500 22.25 -10.68 8.19
C PHE A 500 22.63 -9.21 7.99
N THR A 501 23.77 -8.82 8.54
CA THR A 501 24.26 -7.44 8.49
C THR A 501 25.57 -7.37 7.71
N VAL A 502 25.70 -6.35 6.86
CA VAL A 502 26.90 -6.09 6.06
C VAL A 502 27.31 -4.63 6.16
N GLN A 503 28.57 -4.33 5.85
CA GLN A 503 29.02 -2.95 5.65
C GLN A 503 28.84 -2.59 4.17
N LEU A 504 28.15 -1.49 3.90
CA LEU A 504 27.99 -0.92 2.56
C LEU A 504 28.64 0.46 2.49
N GLU A 505 29.25 0.77 1.37
CA GLU A 505 29.72 2.14 1.08
C GLU A 505 28.55 2.93 0.48
N GLU A 506 28.15 4.03 1.11
CA GLU A 506 27.14 4.98 0.64
C GLU A 506 27.78 6.37 0.48
N GLY A 507 28.31 6.65 -0.72
CA GLY A 507 29.12 7.84 -0.94
C GLY A 507 30.41 7.78 -0.12
N ASP A 508 30.60 8.75 0.78
CA ASP A 508 31.78 8.83 1.64
C ASP A 508 31.57 8.19 3.04
N GLU A 509 30.38 7.61 3.29
CA GLU A 509 30.02 6.98 4.56
C GLU A 509 29.95 5.45 4.41
N THR A 510 30.58 4.71 5.32
CA THR A 510 30.33 3.28 5.46
C THR A 510 29.15 3.06 6.41
N VAL A 511 28.09 2.43 5.91
CA VAL A 511 26.86 2.17 6.67
C VAL A 511 26.70 0.68 6.97
N THR A 512 26.28 0.38 8.19
CA THR A 512 25.87 -0.96 8.58
C THR A 512 24.45 -1.23 8.06
N ALA A 513 24.34 -2.09 7.05
CA ALA A 513 23.09 -2.41 6.39
C ALA A 513 22.57 -3.78 6.80
N LYS A 514 21.29 -3.82 7.17
CA LYS A 514 20.56 -5.04 7.45
C LYS A 514 19.94 -5.57 6.15
N ILE A 515 20.32 -6.77 5.74
CA ILE A 515 19.80 -7.45 4.56
C ILE A 515 18.91 -8.61 5.01
N ARG A 516 17.76 -8.75 4.35
CA ARG A 516 16.77 -9.78 4.64
C ARG A 516 16.34 -10.50 3.36
N GLU A 517 16.25 -11.81 3.44
CA GLU A 517 15.60 -12.65 2.43
C GLU A 517 14.10 -12.72 2.69
N VAL A 518 13.33 -12.36 1.66
CA VAL A 518 11.86 -12.26 1.73
C VAL A 518 11.23 -12.80 0.45
N GLY A 519 10.02 -13.37 0.55
CA GLY A 519 9.23 -13.74 -0.61
C GLY A 519 8.88 -12.51 -1.45
N ALA A 520 9.12 -12.58 -2.76
CA ALA A 520 8.81 -11.45 -3.66
C ALA A 520 7.31 -11.12 -3.69
N GLN A 521 6.45 -12.14 -3.52
CA GLN A 521 5.00 -11.93 -3.42
C GLN A 521 4.62 -11.22 -2.12
N ASP A 522 5.27 -11.53 -0.99
CA ASP A 522 5.00 -10.87 0.30
C ASP A 522 5.30 -9.36 0.22
N LEU A 523 6.34 -8.97 -0.54
CA LEU A 523 6.66 -7.57 -0.77
C LEU A 523 5.63 -6.87 -1.67
N LEU A 524 5.13 -7.55 -2.72
CA LEU A 524 4.04 -7.01 -3.55
C LEU A 524 2.77 -6.81 -2.72
N ASP A 525 2.43 -7.77 -1.86
CA ASP A 525 1.28 -7.69 -0.97
C ASP A 525 1.45 -6.53 0.03
N ALA A 526 2.64 -6.33 0.59
CA ALA A 526 2.95 -5.22 1.49
C ALA A 526 2.88 -3.84 0.82
N ILE A 527 3.26 -3.75 -0.46
CA ILE A 527 3.09 -2.53 -1.26
C ILE A 527 1.60 -2.29 -1.50
N ALA A 528 0.85 -3.33 -1.90
CA ALA A 528 -0.59 -3.24 -2.15
C ALA A 528 -1.38 -2.83 -0.89
N ALA A 529 -0.95 -3.28 0.30
CA ALA A 529 -1.53 -2.90 1.58
C ALA A 529 -1.10 -1.49 2.07
N GLY A 530 -0.10 -0.89 1.40
CA GLY A 530 0.43 0.44 1.71
C GLY A 530 1.45 0.46 2.85
N LEU A 531 1.96 -0.70 3.29
CA LEU A 531 3.05 -0.78 4.27
C LEU A 531 4.35 -0.26 3.67
N ILE A 532 4.65 -0.64 2.43
CA ILE A 532 5.86 -0.22 1.69
C ILE A 532 5.46 0.84 0.66
N PRO A 533 5.73 2.14 0.88
CA PRO A 533 5.29 3.22 -0.01
C PRO A 533 6.30 3.46 -1.15
N ASN A 534 6.68 2.39 -1.87
CA ASN A 534 7.73 2.42 -2.90
C ASN A 534 7.24 1.78 -4.21
N SER A 535 6.80 2.62 -5.16
CA SER A 535 6.36 2.19 -6.49
C SER A 535 7.48 1.59 -7.34
N ASN A 536 8.73 1.97 -7.08
CA ASN A 536 9.87 1.50 -7.87
C ASN A 536 10.12 0.02 -7.60
N LEU A 537 10.08 -0.37 -6.32
CA LEU A 537 10.22 -1.76 -5.91
C LEU A 537 9.09 -2.62 -6.50
N GLU A 538 7.85 -2.13 -6.51
CA GLU A 538 6.70 -2.81 -7.13
C GLU A 538 6.98 -3.16 -8.60
N VAL A 539 7.42 -2.14 -9.36
CA VAL A 539 7.79 -2.28 -10.76
C VAL A 539 8.94 -3.28 -10.88
N GLN A 540 10.02 -3.15 -10.10
CA GLN A 540 11.16 -4.05 -10.19
C GLN A 540 10.77 -5.52 -9.91
N LEU A 541 9.91 -5.77 -8.93
CA LEU A 541 9.43 -7.12 -8.60
C LEU A 541 8.56 -7.69 -9.72
N LEU A 542 7.59 -6.92 -10.22
CA LEU A 542 6.70 -7.39 -11.29
C LEU A 542 7.45 -7.71 -12.59
N ALA A 543 8.53 -6.97 -12.90
CA ALA A 543 9.39 -7.32 -14.03
C ALA A 543 10.14 -8.63 -13.79
N LEU A 544 10.57 -8.89 -12.55
CA LEU A 544 11.28 -10.11 -12.21
C LEU A 544 10.37 -11.33 -12.30
N PHE A 545 9.13 -11.24 -11.78
CA PHE A 545 8.10 -12.27 -11.96
C PHE A 545 7.89 -12.59 -13.44
N GLU A 546 7.70 -11.57 -14.27
CA GLU A 546 7.53 -11.72 -15.72
C GLU A 546 8.75 -12.35 -16.38
N LYS A 547 9.96 -11.86 -16.08
CA LYS A 547 11.24 -12.38 -16.62
C LYS A 547 11.42 -13.86 -16.32
N LEU A 548 10.99 -14.30 -15.13
CA LEU A 548 11.09 -15.70 -14.69
C LEU A 548 9.90 -16.55 -15.11
N ASN A 549 8.89 -15.95 -15.78
CA ASN A 549 7.63 -16.60 -16.13
C ASN A 549 6.93 -17.22 -14.89
N ILE A 550 6.97 -16.49 -13.78
CA ILE A 550 6.26 -16.80 -12.53
C ILE A 550 5.03 -15.89 -12.45
N GLU A 551 3.89 -16.46 -12.12
CA GLU A 551 2.66 -15.70 -11.92
C GLU A 551 2.66 -15.01 -10.56
N SER A 552 2.39 -13.71 -10.54
CA SER A 552 2.18 -12.94 -9.31
C SER A 552 0.69 -12.93 -8.95
N ILE A 553 0.39 -13.00 -7.67
CA ILE A 553 -0.98 -13.03 -7.13
C ILE A 553 -1.43 -11.60 -6.81
N THR A 554 -2.73 -11.30 -6.89
CA THR A 554 -3.29 -10.05 -6.40
C THR A 554 -4.67 -10.24 -5.78
N TRP A 555 -4.93 -9.44 -4.75
CA TRP A 555 -6.18 -9.36 -3.98
C TRP A 555 -6.91 -8.02 -4.17
N GLY A 556 -6.37 -7.12 -4.98
CA GLY A 556 -6.93 -5.81 -5.26
C GLY A 556 -8.22 -5.92 -6.08
N GLU A 557 -9.32 -5.40 -5.55
CA GLU A 557 -10.58 -5.28 -6.26
C GLU A 557 -10.65 -3.92 -6.96
N CYS A 558 -10.98 -3.91 -8.25
CA CYS A 558 -11.33 -2.69 -8.97
C CYS A 558 -12.83 -2.72 -9.28
N PRO A 559 -13.68 -2.01 -8.52
CA PRO A 559 -15.13 -2.07 -8.68
C PRO A 559 -15.65 -1.31 -9.92
N LEU A 560 -14.75 -0.81 -10.77
CA LEU A 560 -15.13 -0.01 -11.94
C LEU A 560 -15.78 -0.86 -13.03
N GLN A 561 -17.03 -0.51 -13.32
CA GLN A 561 -17.70 -0.92 -14.55
C GLN A 561 -17.37 0.09 -15.64
N LEU A 562 -16.89 -0.40 -16.79
CA LEU A 562 -16.56 0.45 -17.94
C LEU A 562 -17.72 0.58 -18.90
N GLU A 563 -17.88 1.79 -19.44
CA GLU A 563 -18.85 2.06 -20.51
C GLU A 563 -18.17 1.91 -21.87
N GLU A 564 -18.95 1.44 -22.86
CA GLU A 564 -18.49 1.28 -24.24
C GLU A 564 -18.54 2.60 -25.00
N ILE A 565 -17.43 2.94 -25.66
CA ILE A 565 -17.31 4.12 -26.52
C ILE A 565 -16.70 3.77 -27.89
N GLU A 566 -16.94 4.62 -28.87
CA GLU A 566 -16.26 4.58 -30.16
C GLU A 566 -14.85 5.18 -30.02
N ALA A 567 -13.83 4.34 -30.16
CA ALA A 567 -12.42 4.75 -30.06
C ALA A 567 -11.90 5.19 -31.44
N GLU A 568 -12.09 6.46 -31.81
CA GLU A 568 -11.73 6.97 -33.14
C GLU A 568 -10.21 7.12 -33.39
N ALA A 569 -9.40 7.29 -32.35
CA ALA A 569 -7.95 7.49 -32.48
C ALA A 569 -7.16 6.70 -31.43
N THR A 570 -6.47 5.65 -31.88
CA THR A 570 -5.64 4.80 -31.04
C THR A 570 -4.15 4.98 -31.34
N LEU A 571 -3.36 5.27 -30.32
CA LEU A 571 -1.91 5.26 -30.38
C LEU A 571 -1.41 3.83 -30.21
N THR A 572 -0.75 3.32 -31.25
CA THR A 572 -0.15 1.98 -31.23
C THR A 572 1.23 1.99 -30.59
N SER A 573 1.65 0.85 -30.05
CA SER A 573 3.00 0.69 -29.49
C SER A 573 4.10 1.03 -30.50
N LYS A 574 3.92 0.63 -31.76
CA LYS A 574 4.83 0.93 -32.86
C LYS A 574 5.03 2.44 -33.09
N GLN A 575 3.95 3.22 -33.08
CA GLN A 575 4.03 4.67 -33.28
C GLN A 575 4.79 5.37 -32.15
N VAL A 576 4.59 4.95 -30.90
CA VAL A 576 5.36 5.48 -29.77
C VAL A 576 6.83 5.11 -29.93
N MET A 577 7.14 3.86 -30.28
CA MET A 577 8.52 3.42 -30.45
C MET A 577 9.25 4.20 -31.54
N GLU A 578 8.58 4.46 -32.67
CA GLU A 578 9.14 5.28 -33.75
C GLU A 578 9.42 6.71 -33.29
N ALA A 579 8.51 7.32 -32.51
CA ALA A 579 8.70 8.66 -31.96
C ALA A 579 9.79 8.73 -30.87
N ALA A 580 9.88 7.72 -30.00
CA ALA A 580 10.88 7.64 -28.93
C ALA A 580 12.31 7.46 -29.46
N SER A 581 12.44 6.83 -30.64
CA SER A 581 13.74 6.52 -31.25
C SER A 581 14.34 7.71 -32.01
N GLN A 582 13.58 8.78 -32.21
CA GLN A 582 14.08 10.00 -32.84
C GLN A 582 14.91 10.81 -31.85
N GLU A 583 15.88 11.61 -32.32
CA GLU A 583 16.52 12.62 -31.46
C GLU A 583 15.59 13.82 -31.27
N ASP A 584 15.51 14.32 -30.04
CA ASP A 584 14.82 15.55 -29.69
C ASP A 584 15.74 16.38 -28.77
N LYS A 585 16.00 17.63 -29.15
CA LYS A 585 17.00 18.49 -28.47
C LYS A 585 16.40 19.81 -27.99
N ARG A 586 15.09 19.83 -27.73
CA ARG A 586 14.32 21.05 -27.38
C ARG A 586 14.74 21.67 -26.04
N PHE A 587 15.14 20.87 -25.07
CA PHE A 587 15.55 21.39 -23.76
C PHE A 587 17.02 21.81 -23.77
N LYS A 588 17.29 23.07 -23.40
CA LYS A 588 18.62 23.67 -23.29
C LYS A 588 18.83 24.28 -21.91
N ASN A 589 20.09 24.31 -21.45
CA ASN A 589 20.43 25.04 -20.23
C ASN A 589 20.05 26.52 -20.36
N ALA A 590 19.36 27.05 -19.36
CA ALA A 590 19.03 28.46 -19.23
C ALA A 590 19.83 29.09 -18.07
N ARG A 591 20.02 30.42 -18.11
CA ARG A 591 20.61 31.15 -16.99
C ARG A 591 19.55 31.46 -15.94
N GLY A 592 19.91 31.37 -14.67
CA GLY A 592 19.02 31.67 -13.54
C GLY A 592 18.24 30.45 -13.05
N VAL A 593 17.10 30.71 -12.41
CA VAL A 593 16.13 29.72 -11.94
C VAL A 593 14.74 30.11 -12.45
N ALA A 594 13.89 29.13 -12.75
CA ALA A 594 12.49 29.34 -13.11
C ALA A 594 11.67 29.82 -11.89
N GLY A 595 12.03 29.35 -10.69
CA GLY A 595 11.29 29.58 -9.46
C GLY A 595 10.13 28.59 -9.25
N ASP A 596 10.16 27.45 -9.95
CA ASP A 596 9.10 26.43 -9.84
C ASP A 596 9.33 25.48 -8.65
N ILE A 597 10.59 25.36 -8.18
CA ILE A 597 10.98 24.54 -7.03
C ILE A 597 11.78 25.33 -5.99
N LYS A 598 11.65 24.93 -4.74
CA LYS A 598 12.42 25.40 -3.58
C LYS A 598 13.30 24.29 -3.06
N VAL A 599 14.56 24.61 -2.78
CA VAL A 599 15.42 23.74 -1.97
C VAL A 599 15.28 24.13 -0.51
N ILE A 600 14.92 23.16 0.32
CA ILE A 600 14.76 23.30 1.76
C ILE A 600 15.88 22.53 2.44
N GLU A 601 16.47 23.13 3.48
CA GLU A 601 17.39 22.45 4.37
C GLU A 601 16.75 22.31 5.75
N SER A 602 16.81 21.14 6.35
CA SER A 602 16.29 20.92 7.68
C SER A 602 17.11 19.89 8.45
N ILE A 603 17.20 20.10 9.76
CA ILE A 603 17.77 19.14 10.69
C ILE A 603 16.69 18.10 11.00
N PHE A 604 17.01 16.85 10.71
CA PHE A 604 16.25 15.69 11.14
C PHE A 604 16.93 15.07 12.34
N VAL A 605 16.10 14.65 13.30
CA VAL A 605 16.55 14.00 14.54
C VAL A 605 16.12 12.55 14.48
N ASP A 606 17.09 11.69 14.76
CA ASP A 606 16.88 10.30 15.08
C ASP A 606 16.70 10.18 16.60
N ALA A 607 15.49 9.81 17.03
CA ALA A 607 15.11 9.73 18.43
C ALA A 607 14.73 8.30 18.84
N GLY A 608 15.10 7.93 20.07
CA GLY A 608 14.61 6.71 20.71
C GLY A 608 14.62 6.82 22.23
N GLN A 609 14.90 5.70 22.91
CA GLN A 609 14.88 5.61 24.38
C GLN A 609 16.25 5.28 24.99
N ASP A 610 16.68 6.08 25.97
CA ASP A 610 17.87 5.78 26.76
C ASP A 610 17.68 4.54 27.66
N GLU A 611 18.77 4.11 28.32
CA GLU A 611 18.75 2.96 29.22
C GLU A 611 17.80 3.10 30.42
N GLN A 612 17.39 4.33 30.76
CA GLN A 612 16.49 4.66 31.85
C GLN A 612 15.04 4.86 31.37
N GLY A 613 14.77 4.71 30.07
CA GLY A 613 13.45 4.88 29.45
C GLY A 613 13.11 6.34 29.09
N GLY A 614 14.05 7.27 29.26
CA GLY A 614 13.94 8.67 28.83
C GLY A 614 14.02 8.82 27.31
N THR A 615 13.53 9.93 26.77
CA THR A 615 13.69 10.23 25.33
C THR A 615 15.11 10.72 25.06
N ALA A 616 15.79 10.08 24.11
CA ALA A 616 17.14 10.45 23.70
C ALA A 616 17.19 10.75 22.19
N ASP A 617 17.99 11.75 21.82
CA ASP A 617 18.32 12.08 20.44
C ASP A 617 19.68 11.42 20.12
N TYR A 618 19.70 10.37 19.29
CA TYR A 618 20.93 9.61 18.99
C TYR A 618 21.77 10.25 17.90
N ALA A 619 21.11 10.75 16.85
CA ALA A 619 21.78 11.32 15.71
C ALA A 619 21.00 12.50 15.16
N THR A 620 21.73 13.42 14.53
CA THR A 620 21.13 14.52 13.77
C THR A 620 21.76 14.59 12.40
N LYS A 621 20.95 14.76 11.36
CA LYS A 621 21.43 14.91 9.98
C LYS A 621 20.77 16.15 9.37
N ASN A 622 21.58 17.04 8.79
CA ASN A 622 21.05 18.12 7.97
C ASN A 622 20.77 17.55 6.57
N ILE A 623 19.55 17.73 6.08
CA ILE A 623 19.10 17.15 4.81
C ILE A 623 18.54 18.25 3.94
N SER A 624 19.02 18.31 2.69
CA SER A 624 18.48 19.13 1.63
C SER A 624 17.44 18.34 0.83
N PHE A 625 16.27 18.92 0.57
CA PHE A 625 15.20 18.31 -0.23
C PHE A 625 14.44 19.38 -1.01
N ILE A 626 13.70 18.97 -2.04
CA ILE A 626 12.93 19.88 -2.90
C ILE A 626 11.45 19.86 -2.57
N LEU A 627 10.83 21.04 -2.68
CA LEU A 627 9.39 21.26 -2.65
C LEU A 627 8.97 22.10 -3.86
N PRO A 628 7.76 21.91 -4.41
CA PRO A 628 7.20 22.89 -5.34
C PRO A 628 7.07 24.27 -4.68
N GLU A 629 7.17 25.35 -5.46
CA GLU A 629 7.01 26.73 -4.95
C GLU A 629 5.70 26.93 -4.17
N SER A 630 4.63 26.25 -4.61
CA SER A 630 3.29 26.25 -3.98
C SER A 630 3.22 25.53 -2.63
N ASN A 631 4.25 24.76 -2.26
CA ASN A 631 4.29 23.79 -1.16
C ASN A 631 3.21 22.70 -1.22
N ILE A 632 2.56 22.50 -2.38
CA ILE A 632 1.61 21.40 -2.57
C ILE A 632 2.40 20.15 -2.93
N THR A 633 2.49 19.21 -1.99
CA THR A 633 3.28 17.97 -2.13
C THR A 633 2.42 16.75 -2.46
N ASN A 634 1.10 16.87 -2.42
CA ASN A 634 0.21 15.78 -2.78
C ASN A 634 -0.21 15.93 -4.25
N ILE A 635 -0.05 14.85 -5.01
CA ILE A 635 -0.47 14.75 -6.40
C ILE A 635 -1.42 13.58 -6.54
N VAL A 636 -2.48 13.74 -7.33
CA VAL A 636 -3.32 12.63 -7.76
C VAL A 636 -2.94 12.26 -9.18
N ALA A 637 -2.67 10.97 -9.41
CA ALA A 637 -2.43 10.40 -10.74
C ALA A 637 -3.64 9.54 -11.11
N VAL A 638 -4.25 9.81 -12.26
CA VAL A 638 -5.54 9.22 -12.62
C VAL A 638 -5.42 8.47 -13.93
N LEU A 639 -5.76 7.18 -13.94
CA LEU A 639 -5.86 6.35 -15.13
C LEU A 639 -7.29 6.40 -15.71
N PRO A 640 -7.52 7.05 -16.85
CA PRO A 640 -8.82 7.01 -17.49
C PRO A 640 -8.93 5.74 -18.33
N LEU A 641 -9.96 4.93 -18.05
CA LEU A 641 -10.26 3.70 -18.77
C LEU A 641 -11.59 3.81 -19.49
N VAL A 642 -11.66 3.19 -20.66
CA VAL A 642 -12.87 3.08 -21.48
C VAL A 642 -12.92 1.70 -22.12
N LYS A 643 -14.12 1.22 -22.44
CA LYS A 643 -14.29 -0.03 -23.20
C LYS A 643 -14.56 0.33 -24.66
N SER A 644 -13.86 -0.30 -25.60
CA SER A 644 -14.15 -0.13 -27.03
C SER A 644 -15.31 -1.03 -27.46
N HIS A 645 -15.94 -0.75 -28.60
CA HIS A 645 -16.95 -1.63 -29.21
C HIS A 645 -16.48 -3.06 -29.52
N ASN A 646 -15.16 -3.30 -29.52
CA ASN A 646 -14.56 -4.63 -29.70
C ASN A 646 -14.31 -5.35 -28.36
N ASP A 647 -14.92 -4.91 -27.26
CA ASP A 647 -14.68 -5.38 -25.90
C ASP A 647 -13.23 -5.19 -25.40
N GLU A 648 -12.40 -4.41 -26.10
CA GLU A 648 -11.04 -4.11 -25.63
C GLU A 648 -11.05 -2.93 -24.67
N VAL A 649 -10.36 -3.07 -23.54
CA VAL A 649 -10.14 -1.96 -22.62
C VAL A 649 -9.04 -1.06 -23.14
N MET A 650 -9.32 0.24 -23.18
CA MET A 650 -8.40 1.27 -23.63
C MET A 650 -8.09 2.21 -22.47
N ALA A 651 -6.84 2.62 -22.36
CA ALA A 651 -6.40 3.64 -21.43
C ALA A 651 -6.08 4.93 -22.16
N GLU A 652 -6.45 6.05 -21.55
CA GLU A 652 -5.98 7.36 -21.99
C GLU A 652 -4.60 7.65 -21.40
N ILE A 653 -3.65 7.96 -22.26
CA ILE A 653 -2.27 8.31 -21.91
C ILE A 653 -1.94 9.73 -22.39
N VAL A 654 -1.01 10.37 -21.70
CA VAL A 654 -0.49 11.71 -21.97
C VAL A 654 0.94 11.57 -22.50
N GLN A 655 1.15 11.92 -23.76
CA GLN A 655 2.48 12.07 -24.36
C GLN A 655 3.00 13.48 -24.09
N SER A 656 4.15 13.60 -23.42
CA SER A 656 4.79 14.87 -23.12
C SER A 656 6.28 14.83 -23.43
N PHE A 657 6.97 15.96 -23.36
CA PHE A 657 8.42 16.02 -23.45
C PHE A 657 8.96 16.62 -22.15
N GLN A 658 9.99 15.99 -21.58
CA GLN A 658 10.57 16.32 -20.29
C GLN A 658 12.10 16.54 -20.39
N PRO A 659 12.67 17.45 -19.58
CA PRO A 659 14.09 17.81 -19.67
C PRO A 659 15.02 16.66 -19.28
N VAL A 660 14.64 15.84 -18.30
CA VAL A 660 15.52 14.81 -17.74
C VAL A 660 15.75 13.65 -18.72
N PRO A 661 14.71 13.01 -19.30
CA PRO A 661 14.92 11.95 -20.29
C PRO A 661 15.75 12.41 -21.48
N GLN A 662 15.56 13.66 -21.93
CA GLN A 662 16.35 14.24 -23.01
C GLN A 662 17.85 14.27 -22.69
N ARG A 663 18.22 14.62 -21.45
CA ARG A 663 19.62 14.68 -21.03
C ARG A 663 20.29 13.31 -21.03
N TYR A 664 19.57 12.28 -20.63
CA TYR A 664 20.10 10.91 -20.52
C TYR A 664 20.04 10.12 -21.85
N ARG A 665 19.10 10.46 -22.76
CA ARG A 665 18.83 9.65 -23.96
C ARG A 665 18.94 10.39 -25.28
N GLY A 666 18.95 11.72 -25.25
CA GLY A 666 18.84 12.53 -26.46
C GLY A 666 17.42 12.65 -27.00
N ASN A 667 16.39 12.19 -26.27
CA ASN A 667 14.98 12.44 -26.57
C ASN A 667 14.20 12.66 -25.26
N GLY A 668 13.43 13.74 -25.18
CA GLY A 668 12.64 14.10 -24.00
C GLY A 668 11.28 13.43 -23.90
N MET A 669 10.85 12.67 -24.91
CA MET A 669 9.50 12.12 -24.96
C MET A 669 9.25 11.14 -23.81
N THR A 670 8.16 11.36 -23.08
CA THR A 670 7.63 10.46 -22.06
C THR A 670 6.16 10.21 -22.29
N LEU A 671 5.70 9.02 -21.93
CA LEU A 671 4.30 8.79 -21.70
C LEU A 671 3.98 9.04 -20.22
N SER A 672 2.74 9.32 -19.85
CA SER A 672 2.27 9.42 -18.45
C SER A 672 0.76 9.33 -18.41
N VAL A 673 0.17 9.38 -17.22
CA VAL A 673 -1.27 9.62 -17.09
C VAL A 673 -1.53 11.04 -16.59
N PRO A 674 -2.76 11.55 -16.72
CA PRO A 674 -3.14 12.81 -16.12
C PRO A 674 -2.82 12.86 -14.63
N SER A 675 -2.10 13.91 -14.24
CA SER A 675 -1.71 14.14 -12.85
C SER A 675 -2.04 15.57 -12.45
N PHE A 676 -2.56 15.76 -11.23
CA PHE A 676 -2.98 17.07 -10.72
C PHE A 676 -2.47 17.29 -9.29
N PRO A 677 -1.92 18.49 -8.97
CA PRO A 677 -1.70 18.88 -7.57
C PRO A 677 -3.03 18.87 -6.82
N ILE A 678 -3.04 18.28 -5.63
CA ILE A 678 -4.24 18.20 -4.78
C ILE A 678 -4.34 19.49 -3.96
N PRO A 679 -5.44 20.26 -4.10
CA PRO A 679 -5.65 21.50 -3.36
C PRO A 679 -5.66 21.30 -1.82
N ARG A 680 -5.33 22.36 -1.08
CA ARG A 680 -5.13 22.29 0.39
C ARG A 680 -6.42 22.03 1.16
N GLU A 681 -7.55 22.44 0.58
CA GLU A 681 -8.90 22.23 1.10
C GLU A 681 -9.34 20.76 1.07
N ILE A 682 -8.66 19.90 0.31
CA ILE A 682 -8.94 18.47 0.27
C ILE A 682 -8.19 17.78 1.41
N GLN A 683 -8.95 17.25 2.35
CA GLN A 683 -8.45 16.66 3.58
C GLN A 683 -8.86 15.19 3.74
N THR A 684 -9.90 14.72 3.02
CA THR A 684 -10.42 13.35 3.15
C THR A 684 -10.39 12.59 1.83
N PRO A 685 -10.35 11.23 1.86
CA PRO A 685 -10.42 10.42 0.65
C PRO A 685 -11.68 10.69 -0.19
N ASP A 686 -12.83 10.90 0.47
CA ASP A 686 -14.09 11.22 -0.21
C ASP A 686 -14.05 12.55 -0.95
N GLN A 687 -13.43 13.57 -0.35
CA GLN A 687 -13.20 14.86 -1.01
C GLN A 687 -12.27 14.70 -2.21
N LEU A 688 -11.22 13.87 -2.09
CA LEU A 688 -10.31 13.57 -3.20
C LEU A 688 -11.02 12.84 -4.34
N LYS A 689 -11.85 11.84 -4.03
CA LYS A 689 -12.70 11.14 -5.02
C LYS A 689 -13.61 12.11 -5.77
N LYS A 690 -14.27 13.04 -5.06
CA LYS A 690 -15.11 14.09 -5.67
C LYS A 690 -14.29 15.07 -6.52
N PHE A 691 -13.09 15.44 -6.09
CA PHE A 691 -12.20 16.29 -6.87
C PHE A 691 -11.75 15.63 -8.17
N VAL A 692 -11.37 14.35 -8.12
CA VAL A 692 -11.07 13.57 -9.33
C VAL A 692 -12.30 13.53 -10.23
N ALA A 693 -13.48 13.19 -9.69
CA ALA A 693 -14.72 13.15 -10.46
C ALA A 693 -15.00 14.49 -11.18
N ALA A 694 -14.85 15.62 -10.47
CA ALA A 694 -15.03 16.95 -11.02
C ALA A 694 -13.98 17.31 -12.10
N LYS A 695 -12.71 16.91 -11.93
CA LYS A 695 -11.66 17.12 -12.94
C LYS A 695 -11.95 16.42 -14.26
N PHE A 696 -12.70 15.33 -14.22
CA PHE A 696 -13.05 14.53 -15.38
C PHE A 696 -14.53 14.64 -15.79
N GLU A 697 -15.29 15.53 -15.16
CA GLU A 697 -16.73 15.73 -15.44
C GLU A 697 -17.56 14.43 -15.36
N VAL A 698 -17.19 13.53 -14.45
CA VAL A 698 -17.90 12.26 -14.19
C VAL A 698 -18.54 12.27 -12.80
N ASP A 699 -19.49 11.36 -12.57
CA ASP A 699 -20.02 11.11 -11.22
C ASP A 699 -18.96 10.40 -10.34
N PRO A 700 -18.85 10.72 -9.04
CA PRO A 700 -17.94 10.05 -8.13
C PRO A 700 -18.03 8.51 -8.12
N LYS A 701 -19.18 7.91 -8.46
CA LYS A 701 -19.31 6.45 -8.57
C LYS A 701 -18.43 5.83 -9.66
N TYR A 702 -18.01 6.62 -10.65
CA TYR A 702 -17.10 6.22 -11.73
C TYR A 702 -15.63 6.45 -11.39
N VAL A 703 -15.32 6.71 -10.11
CA VAL A 703 -13.96 6.93 -9.62
C VAL A 703 -13.63 5.88 -8.58
N ALA A 704 -12.55 5.15 -8.78
CA ALA A 704 -12.03 4.18 -7.81
C ALA A 704 -10.55 4.44 -7.53
N ARG A 705 -10.11 4.00 -6.34
CA ARG A 705 -8.70 4.00 -5.98
C ARG A 705 -8.00 2.86 -6.73
N MET A 706 -6.80 3.12 -7.21
CA MET A 706 -5.99 2.14 -7.97
C MET A 706 -4.84 1.56 -7.13
N GLY A 707 -4.92 1.70 -5.80
CA GLY A 707 -3.89 1.30 -4.86
C GLY A 707 -3.72 2.30 -3.71
N GLU A 708 -2.66 2.08 -2.95
CA GLU A 708 -2.25 2.92 -1.84
C GLU A 708 -1.33 4.04 -2.27
N SER A 709 -1.27 5.12 -1.48
CA SER A 709 -0.39 6.24 -1.81
C SER A 709 1.07 5.88 -1.53
N TYR A 710 1.96 6.49 -2.30
CA TYR A 710 3.40 6.24 -2.23
C TYR A 710 4.20 7.53 -2.45
N PHE A 711 5.48 7.50 -2.13
CA PHE A 711 6.36 8.65 -2.33
C PHE A 711 6.98 8.65 -3.72
N THR A 712 7.04 9.81 -4.37
CA THR A 712 7.67 9.96 -5.69
C THR A 712 9.16 9.62 -5.64
N HIS A 713 9.89 10.24 -4.71
CA HIS A 713 11.29 9.92 -4.40
C HIS A 713 11.65 10.35 -2.98
N ILE A 714 11.56 9.44 -2.01
CA ILE A 714 11.65 9.76 -0.56
C ILE A 714 13.03 10.21 -0.06
N GLN A 715 14.03 10.32 -0.95
CA GLN A 715 15.34 10.89 -0.65
C GLN A 715 15.48 12.33 -1.16
N MET A 716 14.65 12.75 -2.12
CA MET A 716 14.71 14.09 -2.72
C MET A 716 13.50 14.94 -2.38
N THR A 717 12.32 14.34 -2.20
CA THR A 717 11.08 15.09 -1.97
C THR A 717 10.10 14.29 -1.10
N PRO A 718 9.36 14.94 -0.19
CA PRO A 718 8.24 14.31 0.52
C PRO A 718 6.97 14.23 -0.33
N GLN A 719 7.04 14.49 -1.63
CA GLN A 719 5.89 14.44 -2.54
C GLN A 719 5.25 13.04 -2.53
N ARG A 720 3.92 13.00 -2.37
CA ARG A 720 3.11 11.78 -2.34
C ARG A 720 2.16 11.74 -3.53
N ILE A 721 2.08 10.56 -4.15
CA ILE A 721 1.17 10.27 -5.26
C ILE A 721 0.01 9.44 -4.72
N TYR A 722 -1.21 9.85 -5.09
CA TYR A 722 -2.45 9.14 -4.83
C TYR A 722 -2.96 8.53 -6.15
N PRO A 723 -2.88 7.21 -6.35
CA PRO A 723 -3.29 6.56 -7.60
C PRO A 723 -4.80 6.34 -7.66
N TYR A 724 -5.42 6.79 -8.74
CA TYR A 724 -6.85 6.65 -9.02
C TYR A 724 -7.08 6.14 -10.44
N VAL A 725 -8.26 5.58 -10.66
CA VAL A 725 -8.73 5.09 -11.95
C VAL A 725 -10.17 5.56 -12.14
N ILE A 726 -10.56 5.85 -13.38
CA ILE A 726 -11.92 6.29 -13.71
C ILE A 726 -12.47 5.57 -14.93
N ASN A 727 -13.79 5.48 -15.02
CA ASN A 727 -14.48 5.19 -16.28
C ASN A 727 -14.72 6.51 -17.03
N ALA A 728 -13.98 6.75 -18.10
CA ALA A 728 -14.02 8.00 -18.87
C ALA A 728 -15.11 7.94 -19.95
N THR A 729 -16.36 8.21 -19.56
CA THR A 729 -17.54 8.12 -20.42
C THR A 729 -17.57 9.12 -21.59
N ARG A 730 -16.61 10.06 -21.66
CA ARG A 730 -16.42 11.01 -22.76
C ARG A 730 -14.93 11.20 -23.06
N MET A 731 -14.56 11.31 -24.35
CA MET A 731 -13.19 11.65 -24.83
C MET A 731 -12.78 13.10 -24.51
N ALA A 732 -12.94 13.54 -23.26
CA ALA A 732 -13.33 14.92 -22.98
C ALA A 732 -12.20 15.91 -22.69
N PHE A 733 -10.98 15.88 -23.24
CA PHE A 733 -9.95 16.83 -22.75
C PHE A 733 -8.99 17.40 -23.80
N LYS A 734 -9.50 18.23 -24.72
CA LYS A 734 -8.64 19.21 -25.44
C LYS A 734 -8.36 20.42 -24.52
N GLY A 735 -7.11 20.62 -24.11
CA GLY A 735 -6.64 21.92 -23.58
C GLY A 735 -6.43 22.06 -22.06
N GLN A 736 -6.58 20.99 -21.25
CA GLN A 736 -6.36 21.05 -19.79
C GLN A 736 -5.12 20.31 -19.29
N ARG A 737 -4.28 19.76 -20.19
CA ARG A 737 -3.13 18.92 -19.81
C ARG A 737 -1.85 19.42 -20.49
N HIS A 738 -0.71 19.22 -19.83
CA HIS A 738 0.59 19.41 -20.44
C HIS A 738 0.93 18.17 -21.28
N GLY A 739 0.59 18.19 -22.58
CA GLY A 739 0.91 17.11 -23.51
C GLY A 739 -0.24 16.76 -24.45
N THR A 740 0.03 15.83 -25.36
CA THR A 740 -0.96 15.29 -26.31
C THR A 740 -1.60 14.05 -25.70
N THR A 741 -2.92 13.97 -25.67
CA THR A 741 -3.64 12.80 -25.18
C THR A 741 -3.92 11.81 -26.29
N SER A 742 -3.90 10.52 -25.98
CA SER A 742 -4.26 9.46 -26.93
C SER A 742 -4.81 8.26 -26.18
N LEU A 743 -5.74 7.53 -26.81
CA LEU A 743 -6.15 6.22 -26.31
C LEU A 743 -5.16 5.16 -26.77
N THR A 744 -4.84 4.20 -25.92
CA THR A 744 -4.06 3.03 -26.30
C THR A 744 -4.64 1.80 -25.63
N ASN A 745 -4.44 0.64 -26.24
CA ASN A 745 -4.96 -0.59 -25.66
C ASN A 745 -4.21 -0.89 -24.36
N THR A 746 -4.92 -1.18 -23.27
CA THR A 746 -4.29 -1.52 -21.99
C THR A 746 -3.35 -2.72 -22.12
N LYS A 747 -3.69 -3.67 -22.99
CA LYS A 747 -2.86 -4.84 -23.33
C LYS A 747 -1.54 -4.47 -24.00
N ASP A 748 -1.42 -3.26 -24.56
CA ASP A 748 -0.23 -2.76 -25.22
C ASP A 748 0.52 -1.74 -24.36
N LEU A 749 -0.07 -1.26 -23.25
CA LEU A 749 0.62 -0.40 -22.28
C LEU A 749 1.91 -1.05 -21.78
N TRP A 750 1.91 -2.35 -21.46
CA TRP A 750 3.14 -3.02 -21.01
C TRP A 750 4.21 -3.06 -22.10
N LYS A 751 3.82 -3.15 -23.38
CA LYS A 751 4.76 -3.08 -24.52
C LYS A 751 5.32 -1.67 -24.67
N LEU A 752 4.50 -0.65 -24.43
CA LEU A 752 4.93 0.74 -24.34
C LEU A 752 5.93 0.95 -23.18
N CYS A 753 5.76 0.22 -22.07
CA CYS A 753 6.66 0.27 -20.91
C CYS A 753 8.06 -0.35 -21.14
N TYR A 754 8.23 -1.17 -22.17
CA TYR A 754 9.48 -1.86 -22.51
C TYR A 754 10.34 -1.10 -23.53
N TRP A 755 9.82 0.00 -24.09
CA TRP A 755 10.50 0.80 -25.12
C TRP A 755 10.42 2.30 -24.86
N ASP A 756 9.44 2.78 -24.09
CA ASP A 756 9.62 3.95 -23.24
C ASP A 756 10.57 3.58 -22.10
N ASN A 757 11.82 3.23 -22.46
CA ASN A 757 12.64 2.29 -21.69
C ASN A 757 12.95 2.79 -20.26
N HIS A 758 12.60 4.03 -19.92
CA HIS A 758 12.70 4.74 -18.65
C HIS A 758 11.61 5.84 -18.70
N ASP A 759 10.36 5.57 -18.33
CA ASP A 759 9.54 6.51 -17.53
C ASP A 759 8.07 6.19 -17.32
N SER A 760 7.59 6.75 -16.20
CA SER A 760 6.21 7.10 -15.86
C SER A 760 5.30 6.06 -15.21
N PHE A 761 4.34 6.63 -14.48
CA PHE A 761 3.14 6.01 -13.91
C PHE A 761 2.45 4.99 -14.85
N ILE A 762 2.59 5.10 -16.18
CA ILE A 762 2.04 4.09 -17.12
C ILE A 762 2.61 2.69 -16.86
N LYS A 763 3.85 2.60 -16.37
CA LYS A 763 4.47 1.32 -16.00
C LYS A 763 3.83 0.70 -14.77
N VAL A 764 3.60 1.51 -13.73
CA VAL A 764 2.83 1.12 -12.54
C VAL A 764 1.43 0.70 -12.99
N VAL A 765 0.74 1.52 -13.79
CA VAL A 765 -0.58 1.23 -14.36
C VAL A 765 -0.63 -0.07 -15.14
N SER A 766 0.29 -0.32 -16.07
CA SER A 766 0.22 -1.52 -16.93
C SER A 766 0.40 -2.81 -16.13
N ARG A 767 1.20 -2.74 -15.07
CA ARG A 767 1.51 -3.88 -14.21
C ARG A 767 0.43 -4.09 -13.17
N ALA A 768 -0.04 -3.01 -12.56
CA ALA A 768 -1.25 -2.97 -11.77
C ALA A 768 -2.48 -3.42 -12.58
N TYR A 769 -2.54 -3.16 -13.89
CA TYR A 769 -3.63 -3.64 -14.75
C TYR A 769 -3.64 -5.17 -14.90
N LYS A 770 -2.47 -5.82 -15.02
CA LYS A 770 -2.36 -7.28 -14.95
C LYS A 770 -2.95 -7.84 -13.65
N GLN A 771 -2.91 -7.04 -12.58
CA GLN A 771 -3.38 -7.38 -11.25
C GLN A 771 -4.88 -7.08 -11.02
N PHE A 772 -5.41 -5.98 -11.56
CA PHE A 772 -6.81 -5.55 -11.39
C PHE A 772 -7.82 -6.26 -12.32
N CYS A 773 -7.34 -7.10 -13.24
CA CYS A 773 -8.16 -7.75 -14.27
C CYS A 773 -8.54 -9.20 -13.98
N ASN A 774 -8.14 -9.76 -12.83
CA ASN A 774 -8.75 -11.00 -12.36
C ASN A 774 -10.08 -10.63 -11.69
N ASN A 775 -11.21 -10.84 -12.40
CA ASN A 775 -12.61 -10.76 -11.92
C ASN A 775 -13.43 -9.48 -12.21
N SER A 776 -13.11 -8.72 -13.26
CA SER A 776 -13.98 -7.63 -13.73
C SER A 776 -14.21 -7.68 -15.25
N ASP A 777 -15.13 -6.85 -15.77
CA ASP A 777 -15.29 -6.61 -17.21
C ASP A 777 -13.99 -6.10 -17.88
N LEU A 778 -12.95 -5.78 -17.08
CA LEU A 778 -11.59 -5.46 -17.52
C LEU A 778 -10.75 -6.67 -17.92
N SER A 779 -11.23 -7.89 -17.63
CA SER A 779 -10.50 -9.14 -17.91
C SER A 779 -10.32 -9.38 -19.41
N VAL A 780 -9.09 -9.25 -19.91
CA VAL A 780 -8.74 -9.63 -21.29
C VAL A 780 -8.49 -11.14 -21.32
N LYS A 781 -9.22 -11.88 -22.16
CA LYS A 781 -8.99 -13.31 -22.40
C LYS A 781 -7.67 -13.53 -23.15
N TRP A 782 -6.51 -13.53 -22.48
CA TRP A 782 -5.27 -13.96 -23.12
C TRP A 782 -4.16 -14.49 -22.19
N SER A 783 -3.26 -15.29 -22.78
CA SER A 783 -2.12 -15.99 -22.19
C SER A 783 -0.85 -15.61 -22.96
N LEU A 784 0.17 -15.09 -22.26
CA LEU A 784 1.45 -14.62 -22.81
C LEU A 784 2.45 -15.78 -23.11
N LYS A 785 1.97 -16.94 -23.58
CA LYS A 785 2.81 -18.12 -23.91
C LYS A 785 3.78 -17.93 -25.09
N GLN A 786 3.86 -16.74 -25.71
CA GLN A 786 4.82 -16.49 -26.79
C GLN A 786 6.17 -16.02 -26.24
N SER A 787 7.18 -16.89 -26.43
CA SER A 787 8.58 -16.67 -26.06
C SER A 787 9.14 -15.31 -26.50
N ILE A 788 9.69 -14.59 -25.52
CA ILE A 788 10.34 -13.27 -25.62
C ILE A 788 11.67 -13.33 -26.41
N SER A 789 12.23 -14.51 -26.66
CA SER A 789 13.64 -14.64 -27.09
C SER A 789 13.89 -14.88 -28.59
N ALA A 790 12.90 -15.28 -29.37
CA ALA A 790 13.15 -15.78 -30.74
C ALA A 790 13.18 -14.71 -31.85
N PRO A 791 12.29 -13.70 -31.89
CA PRO A 791 12.30 -12.73 -33.00
C PRO A 791 13.30 -11.57 -32.81
N TYR A 792 13.64 -11.22 -31.56
CA TYR A 792 14.26 -9.92 -31.25
C TYR A 792 15.79 -9.95 -31.03
N LYS A 793 16.42 -11.13 -30.98
CA LYS A 793 17.90 -11.24 -31.01
C LYS A 793 18.51 -10.72 -32.31
N LYS A 794 17.75 -10.67 -33.41
CA LYS A 794 18.25 -10.21 -34.72
C LYS A 794 18.32 -8.69 -34.86
N THR A 795 17.58 -7.92 -34.07
CA THR A 795 17.55 -6.45 -34.20
C THR A 795 18.63 -5.79 -33.33
N ILE A 796 18.83 -6.28 -32.10
CA ILE A 796 19.82 -5.72 -31.16
C ILE A 796 21.26 -5.99 -31.61
N ALA A 797 21.52 -7.12 -32.27
CA ALA A 797 22.86 -7.48 -32.76
C ALA A 797 23.37 -6.61 -33.92
N ASN A 798 22.47 -5.92 -34.64
CA ASN A 798 22.86 -5.07 -35.77
C ASN A 798 23.18 -3.62 -35.36
N ASP A 799 22.65 -3.14 -34.22
CA ASP A 799 22.85 -1.75 -33.77
C ASP A 799 24.01 -1.60 -32.77
N SER A 800 24.51 -2.69 -32.18
CA SER A 800 25.73 -2.69 -31.35
C SER A 800 27.03 -2.39 -32.13
N ALA A 801 26.97 -2.28 -33.46
CA ALA A 801 28.12 -1.92 -34.30
C ALA A 801 28.34 -0.41 -34.44
N PHE A 802 27.42 0.45 -33.95
CA PHE A 802 27.51 1.91 -34.13
C PHE A 802 27.99 2.71 -32.91
N ILE A 803 28.31 2.07 -31.78
CA ILE A 803 28.66 2.74 -30.51
C ILE A 803 30.14 2.55 -30.10
N SER A 804 31.00 1.96 -30.95
CA SER A 804 32.43 1.80 -30.63
C SER A 804 33.35 2.94 -31.13
N ASP A 805 32.84 3.89 -31.93
CA ASP A 805 33.68 4.90 -32.57
C ASP A 805 33.21 6.33 -32.27
N ARG A 806 33.57 6.84 -31.08
CA ARG A 806 33.79 8.28 -30.78
C ARG A 806 34.22 8.44 -29.32
N ARG A 807 35.53 8.31 -29.07
CA ARG A 807 36.19 8.96 -27.92
C ARG A 807 36.43 10.43 -28.27
N PRO A 808 36.14 11.39 -27.39
CA PRO A 808 36.51 12.78 -27.64
C PRO A 808 38.02 12.98 -27.43
N LYS A 809 38.64 13.77 -28.31
CA LYS A 809 39.86 14.52 -28.03
C LYS A 809 39.53 15.73 -27.17
#